data_AF-A0A242MWH7-F1
#
_entry.id   AF-A0A242MWH7-F1
#
_cell.length_a   1.000
_cell.length_b   1.000
_cell.length_c   1.000
_cell.angle_alpha   90.00
_cell.angle_beta   90.00
_cell.angle_gamma   90.00
#
_symmetry.space_group_name_H-M   'P 1'
#
loop_
_entity.id
_entity.type
_entity.pdbx_description
1 polymer ?
#
loop_
_entity_poly.entity_id
_entity_poly.type
_entity_poly.pdbx_seq_one_letter_code
_entity_poly.pdbx_strand_id
1 'polypeptide(L)'
;MTDDAFFQPGRNCDSVRHADRFSLLIDGSDYFRVLREAITRAQRTVFILGWDIDSRMKLTPEGADDGYADALGDFLHDVAATRKRLRIYILAWDFAMLYAFEREWLPVYKMGWRSHRRVAFQMDGKHPMGASHHQKVVVIDDKLAFVGGMDLTRSRWDTPRHDANDPLRRDANGERYQPFHDVHTMFDGDAARSIGLLARERWQRACGRRFAIRSHRSMSENDPWPPSRNVALENVELAISLTEPAFDGRPAVQQIRQQYLDAIERAQRSIYIENQYFTAGSVGGALKGMLEKPDGPDITIVSPRMQSGWLQEMTMGVLRARLHRMLKGADAHDRYRLMSPCVPGLETGCVNVHSKLMFIDDDLLLVGSANLNNRSMVLDTECNIAIDADGDPRIRAALAGMRNTLIAEHLGCETAEFAREFDARHSMNDAIAALMKDAGEHRTLERLNPTVTPDVDRLVPPEALIDPEKPVEADQLVGQFVPMEKPHRLIGRFALLGVLAFLIVGFAAAMHWTSLGDYLNLAALARQTRRIDTLPLAPLWVLLAYVLAAVVSIPVTLLIATTGLVFGAAWGSFYALIGTLAAAAVTYLLGEWLGRDVVRRVAGARVNKLSERVAKRGLVAVVILRILPVAPFTIVNLVAGASMIGLRDFMLGTLIGMGPGILLTVAFAHQLVASLRHPTAGSFGVLIGIGVVLVAVSVLLQRFLGRKERAEEGERRRQRDAQPPHERVVDVEVEAPKEAAREVSP
;
A
#
# COMPACT_ATOMS: atom_id res chain seq x y z
N MET A 1 33.93 5.12 -30.49
CA MET A 1 32.45 5.15 -30.50
C MET A 1 32.04 3.83 -31.09
N THR A 2 31.45 2.95 -30.30
CA THR A 2 30.89 1.69 -30.81
C THR A 2 29.64 2.02 -31.60
N ASP A 3 29.55 1.54 -32.85
CA ASP A 3 28.44 1.69 -33.81
C ASP A 3 27.11 1.03 -33.36
N ASP A 4 26.95 0.76 -32.07
CA ASP A 4 25.79 0.03 -31.55
C ASP A 4 24.65 0.99 -31.21
N ALA A 5 23.47 0.72 -31.75
CA ALA A 5 22.24 1.44 -31.40
C ALA A 5 22.03 1.44 -29.87
N PHE A 6 21.53 2.56 -29.34
CA PHE A 6 21.29 2.71 -27.90
C PHE A 6 20.28 1.67 -27.38
N PHE A 7 19.18 1.47 -28.10
CA PHE A 7 18.19 0.45 -27.76
C PHE A 7 18.65 -0.93 -28.24
N GLN A 8 18.84 -1.83 -27.28
CA GLN A 8 19.32 -3.19 -27.49
C GLN A 8 18.26 -4.18 -26.98
N PRO A 9 17.38 -4.69 -27.86
CA PRO A 9 16.36 -5.67 -27.49
C PRO A 9 16.94 -6.88 -26.77
N GLY A 10 16.32 -7.26 -25.66
CA GLY A 10 16.79 -8.32 -24.77
C GLY A 10 17.79 -7.88 -23.69
N ARG A 11 18.34 -6.66 -23.77
CA ARG A 11 19.24 -6.09 -22.75
C ARG A 11 18.58 -4.91 -22.01
N ASN A 12 18.35 -3.80 -22.71
CA ASN A 12 17.83 -2.56 -22.11
C ASN A 12 16.44 -2.16 -22.64
N CYS A 13 15.88 -2.94 -23.56
CA CYS A 13 14.47 -2.89 -23.94
C CYS A 13 13.98 -4.29 -24.34
N ASP A 14 12.68 -4.50 -24.38
CA ASP A 14 12.04 -5.68 -24.94
C ASP A 14 12.02 -5.60 -26.47
N SER A 15 11.61 -4.44 -26.98
CA SER A 15 11.44 -4.24 -28.40
C SER A 15 11.53 -2.76 -28.79
N VAL A 16 11.89 -2.50 -30.04
CA VAL A 16 11.79 -1.19 -30.70
C VAL A 16 10.72 -1.30 -31.79
N ARG A 17 9.76 -0.37 -31.81
CA ARG A 17 8.59 -0.43 -32.67
C ARG A 17 8.20 0.95 -33.19
N HIS A 18 7.78 0.98 -34.44
CA HIS A 18 7.27 2.18 -35.07
C HIS A 18 5.94 2.66 -34.46
N ALA A 19 5.82 3.98 -34.28
CA ALA A 19 4.59 4.69 -34.06
C ALA A 19 4.44 5.80 -35.11
N ASP A 20 3.27 5.87 -35.75
CA ASP A 20 2.99 6.91 -36.74
C ASP A 20 2.82 8.26 -36.05
N ARG A 21 2.28 8.27 -34.83
CA ARG A 21 2.02 9.44 -33.99
C ARG A 21 2.35 9.16 -32.52
N PHE A 22 2.94 10.15 -31.86
CA PHE A 22 3.26 10.16 -30.43
C PHE A 22 2.92 11.52 -29.82
N SER A 23 2.36 11.49 -28.61
CA SER A 23 2.13 12.67 -27.77
C SER A 23 2.33 12.36 -26.29
N LEU A 24 2.79 13.38 -25.55
CA LEU A 24 2.83 13.38 -24.09
C LEU A 24 1.56 14.05 -23.55
N LEU A 25 0.97 13.48 -22.50
CA LEU A 25 -0.22 13.97 -21.80
C LEU A 25 0.21 14.32 -20.37
N ILE A 26 0.01 15.57 -19.98
CA ILE A 26 0.45 16.09 -18.68
C ILE A 26 -0.79 16.31 -17.82
N ASP A 27 -0.72 15.77 -16.60
CA ASP A 27 -1.79 15.72 -15.60
C ASP A 27 -3.06 14.97 -15.99
N GLY A 28 -3.87 14.71 -14.97
CA GLY A 28 -5.11 13.95 -15.13
C GLY A 28 -6.14 14.66 -16.02
N SER A 29 -6.22 15.99 -16.01
CA SER A 29 -7.19 16.70 -16.85
C SER A 29 -6.96 16.51 -18.35
N ASP A 30 -5.70 16.53 -18.83
CA ASP A 30 -5.42 16.27 -20.24
C ASP A 30 -5.57 14.77 -20.55
N TYR A 31 -4.95 13.90 -19.74
CA TYR A 31 -4.98 12.46 -19.98
C TYR A 31 -6.39 11.89 -19.96
N PHE A 32 -7.19 12.16 -18.93
CA PHE A 32 -8.49 11.53 -18.77
C PHE A 32 -9.52 12.02 -19.80
N ARG A 33 -9.45 13.30 -20.18
CA ARG A 33 -10.28 13.86 -21.26
C ARG A 33 -9.96 13.20 -22.60
N VAL A 34 -8.68 13.13 -22.97
CA VAL A 34 -8.21 12.49 -24.21
C VAL A 34 -8.56 10.99 -24.21
N LEU A 35 -8.37 10.31 -23.08
CA LEU A 35 -8.71 8.90 -22.92
C LEU A 35 -10.21 8.65 -23.10
N ARG A 36 -11.07 9.48 -22.50
CA ARG A 36 -12.53 9.37 -22.63
C ARG A 36 -12.92 9.46 -24.10
N GLU A 37 -12.46 10.51 -24.80
CA GLU A 37 -12.71 10.70 -26.23
C GLU A 37 -12.24 9.48 -27.05
N ALA A 38 -11.04 8.97 -26.79
CA ALA A 38 -10.51 7.79 -27.48
C ALA A 38 -11.37 6.53 -27.27
N ILE A 39 -11.85 6.29 -26.05
CA ILE A 39 -12.69 5.11 -25.73
C ILE A 39 -14.03 5.17 -26.47
N THR A 40 -14.64 6.36 -26.65
CA THR A 40 -15.89 6.48 -27.42
C THR A 40 -15.74 6.09 -28.90
N ARG A 41 -14.51 6.13 -29.42
CA ARG A 41 -14.12 5.76 -30.79
C ARG A 41 -13.77 4.27 -30.93
N ALA A 42 -13.66 3.53 -29.83
CA ALA A 42 -13.32 2.11 -29.83
C ALA A 42 -14.38 1.25 -30.54
N GLN A 43 -13.95 0.25 -31.31
CA GLN A 43 -14.83 -0.61 -32.08
C GLN A 43 -14.79 -2.09 -31.70
N ARG A 44 -13.66 -2.58 -31.19
CA ARG A 44 -13.40 -4.01 -31.00
C ARG A 44 -12.95 -4.35 -29.60
N THR A 45 -11.90 -3.72 -29.10
CA THR A 45 -11.30 -4.06 -27.82
C THR A 45 -10.79 -2.83 -27.09
N VAL A 46 -11.06 -2.75 -25.79
CA VAL A 46 -10.33 -1.89 -24.87
C VAL A 46 -9.70 -2.77 -23.79
N PHE A 47 -8.40 -2.66 -23.58
CA PHE A 47 -7.71 -3.23 -22.42
C PHE A 47 -7.35 -2.11 -21.47
N ILE A 48 -7.62 -2.30 -20.18
CA ILE A 48 -7.25 -1.39 -19.09
C ILE A 48 -6.49 -2.22 -18.08
N LEU A 49 -5.22 -1.89 -17.86
CA LEU A 49 -4.35 -2.49 -16.85
C LEU A 49 -4.01 -1.40 -15.85
N GLY A 50 -4.15 -1.70 -14.56
CA GLY A 50 -3.85 -0.74 -13.50
C GLY A 50 -3.44 -1.43 -12.21
N TRP A 51 -2.68 -0.71 -11.41
CA TRP A 51 -2.42 -1.07 -10.02
C TRP A 51 -3.71 -0.94 -9.18
N ASP A 52 -4.56 0.04 -9.49
CA ASP A 52 -5.89 0.23 -8.90
C ASP A 52 -6.87 0.82 -9.92
N ILE A 53 -8.16 0.46 -9.83
CA ILE A 53 -9.19 0.98 -10.74
C ILE A 53 -10.50 1.24 -10.01
N ASP A 54 -10.91 2.50 -9.91
CA ASP A 54 -12.13 2.94 -9.22
C ASP A 54 -13.25 3.17 -10.24
N SER A 55 -14.31 2.36 -10.18
CA SER A 55 -15.43 2.48 -11.14
C SER A 55 -16.24 3.77 -10.98
N ARG A 56 -16.14 4.46 -9.85
CA ARG A 56 -16.91 5.66 -9.52
C ARG A 56 -16.19 6.94 -9.89
N MET A 57 -14.90 6.86 -10.24
CA MET A 57 -14.14 8.03 -10.65
C MET A 57 -14.77 8.70 -11.87
N LYS A 58 -14.60 10.03 -11.98
CA LYS A 58 -14.98 10.80 -13.16
C LYS A 58 -13.73 11.16 -13.95
N LEU A 59 -13.68 10.77 -15.22
CA LEU A 59 -12.58 11.15 -16.13
C LEU A 59 -12.59 12.66 -16.39
N THR A 60 -13.77 13.24 -16.53
CA THR A 60 -14.02 14.65 -16.85
C THR A 60 -15.01 15.22 -15.81
N PRO A 61 -14.57 15.52 -14.58
CA PRO A 61 -15.42 16.11 -13.53
C PRO A 61 -16.09 17.43 -13.93
N GLU A 62 -15.50 18.16 -14.89
CA GLU A 62 -16.06 19.35 -15.53
C GLU A 62 -17.28 19.07 -16.43
N GLY A 63 -17.51 17.81 -16.81
CA GLY A 63 -18.53 17.39 -17.77
C GLY A 63 -17.94 17.08 -19.15
N ALA A 64 -18.47 16.04 -19.82
CA ALA A 64 -17.97 15.58 -21.12
C ALA A 64 -18.84 15.98 -22.32
N ASP A 65 -20.11 16.33 -22.08
CA ASP A 65 -21.12 16.65 -23.11
C ASP A 65 -21.24 15.64 -24.26
N ASP A 66 -20.87 14.37 -24.02
CA ASP A 66 -20.84 13.29 -25.02
C ASP A 66 -22.05 12.33 -24.95
N GLY A 67 -22.97 12.59 -24.02
CA GLY A 67 -24.18 11.80 -23.81
C GLY A 67 -23.98 10.47 -23.08
N TYR A 68 -22.78 10.21 -22.54
CA TYR A 68 -22.48 9.04 -21.72
C TYR A 68 -22.44 9.39 -20.22
N ALA A 69 -22.59 8.39 -19.36
CA ALA A 69 -22.47 8.59 -17.92
C ALA A 69 -21.10 9.17 -17.49
N ASP A 70 -21.08 9.87 -16.35
CA ASP A 70 -19.86 10.49 -15.80
C ASP A 70 -18.90 9.46 -15.17
N ALA A 71 -19.45 8.53 -14.39
CA ALA A 71 -18.67 7.55 -13.64
C ALA A 71 -18.06 6.52 -14.58
N LEU A 72 -16.78 6.18 -14.37
CA LEU A 72 -16.01 5.30 -15.26
C LEU A 72 -16.71 3.96 -15.55
N GLY A 73 -17.27 3.31 -14.54
CA GLY A 73 -17.95 2.02 -14.69
C GLY A 73 -19.19 2.11 -15.59
N ASP A 74 -20.00 3.14 -15.39
CA ASP A 74 -21.23 3.38 -16.16
C ASP A 74 -20.89 3.89 -17.57
N PHE A 75 -19.87 4.73 -17.71
CA PHE A 75 -19.34 5.16 -19.01
C PHE A 75 -18.93 3.95 -19.86
N LEU A 76 -18.11 3.05 -19.31
CA LEU A 76 -17.66 1.85 -20.02
C LEU A 76 -18.83 0.90 -20.31
N HIS A 77 -19.85 0.86 -19.44
CA HIS A 77 -21.10 0.16 -19.71
C HIS A 77 -21.81 0.74 -20.94
N ASP A 78 -22.06 2.04 -20.97
CA ASP A 78 -22.80 2.71 -22.03
C ASP A 78 -22.10 2.58 -23.38
N VAL A 79 -20.77 2.77 -23.41
CA VAL A 79 -19.98 2.59 -24.63
C VAL A 79 -20.06 1.13 -25.11
N ALA A 80 -19.94 0.15 -24.21
CA ALA A 80 -20.08 -1.27 -24.57
C ALA A 80 -21.50 -1.65 -24.99
N ALA A 81 -22.53 -0.97 -24.48
CA ALA A 81 -23.92 -1.16 -24.85
C ALA A 81 -24.20 -0.61 -26.27
N THR A 82 -23.73 0.59 -26.57
CA THR A 82 -23.86 1.24 -27.89
C THR A 82 -23.03 0.51 -28.96
N ARG A 83 -21.81 0.06 -28.63
CA ARG A 83 -20.91 -0.64 -29.58
C ARG A 83 -21.05 -2.16 -29.46
N LYS A 84 -22.00 -2.76 -30.17
CA LYS A 84 -22.33 -4.21 -30.10
C LYS A 84 -21.13 -5.18 -30.27
N ARG A 85 -20.06 -4.76 -30.96
CA ARG A 85 -18.85 -5.54 -31.23
C ARG A 85 -17.69 -5.28 -30.26
N LEU A 86 -17.81 -4.26 -29.40
CA LEU A 86 -16.78 -3.86 -28.46
C LEU A 86 -16.74 -4.79 -27.25
N ARG A 87 -15.54 -5.19 -26.84
CA ARG A 87 -15.28 -5.88 -25.57
C ARG A 87 -14.25 -5.11 -24.77
N ILE A 88 -14.48 -4.97 -23.47
CA ILE A 88 -13.62 -4.23 -22.56
C ILE A 88 -13.06 -5.22 -21.55
N TYR A 89 -11.75 -5.20 -21.33
CA TYR A 89 -11.01 -6.08 -20.44
C TYR A 89 -10.26 -5.23 -19.42
N ILE A 90 -10.52 -5.45 -18.14
CA ILE A 90 -10.04 -4.61 -17.04
C ILE A 90 -9.28 -5.50 -16.06
N LEU A 91 -7.98 -5.29 -15.97
CA LEU A 91 -7.07 -6.06 -15.13
C LEU A 91 -6.53 -5.15 -14.02
N ALA A 92 -6.90 -5.45 -12.78
CA ALA A 92 -6.40 -4.75 -11.59
C ALA A 92 -5.51 -5.67 -10.76
N TRP A 93 -4.59 -5.14 -9.95
CA TRP A 93 -3.75 -5.95 -9.07
C TRP A 93 -4.54 -6.71 -7.97
N ASP A 94 -4.22 -8.00 -7.72
CA ASP A 94 -4.76 -8.83 -6.63
C ASP A 94 -3.88 -8.73 -5.37
N PHE A 95 -4.50 -8.35 -4.27
CA PHE A 95 -3.95 -7.49 -3.25
C PHE A 95 -3.14 -8.20 -2.15
N ALA A 96 -2.03 -7.59 -1.71
CA ALA A 96 -1.41 -7.84 -0.40
C ALA A 96 -1.89 -6.78 0.61
N MET A 97 -2.42 -7.23 1.75
CA MET A 97 -3.25 -6.53 2.75
C MET A 97 -2.85 -5.12 3.28
N LEU A 98 -1.74 -4.54 2.83
CA LEU A 98 -1.13 -3.33 3.36
C LEU A 98 -1.89 -2.03 3.00
N TYR A 99 -2.56 -1.96 1.84
CA TYR A 99 -3.23 -0.74 1.32
C TYR A 99 -4.76 -0.75 1.46
N ALA A 100 -5.33 -1.53 2.38
CA ALA A 100 -6.79 -1.76 2.46
C ALA A 100 -7.58 -0.53 2.90
N PHE A 101 -6.92 0.44 3.56
CA PHE A 101 -7.53 1.67 4.07
C PHE A 101 -7.53 2.82 3.04
N GLU A 102 -6.73 2.72 1.98
CA GLU A 102 -6.60 3.76 0.93
C GLU A 102 -7.46 3.47 -0.31
N ARG A 103 -8.12 2.30 -0.36
CA ARG A 103 -8.86 1.78 -1.50
C ARG A 103 -10.32 1.44 -1.17
N GLU A 104 -11.11 1.19 -2.20
CA GLU A 104 -12.49 0.72 -2.05
C GLU A 104 -12.57 -0.68 -1.46
N TRP A 105 -13.64 -0.91 -0.71
CA TRP A 105 -13.94 -2.20 -0.13
C TRP A 105 -14.36 -3.22 -1.22
N LEU A 106 -13.74 -4.41 -1.17
CA LEU A 106 -13.91 -5.55 -2.09
C LEU A 106 -15.36 -5.92 -2.50
N PRO A 107 -16.42 -5.75 -1.67
CA PRO A 107 -17.79 -6.04 -2.09
C PRO A 107 -18.35 -5.08 -3.17
N VAL A 108 -17.85 -3.84 -3.25
CA VAL A 108 -18.32 -2.81 -4.21
C VAL A 108 -17.77 -3.06 -5.61
N TYR A 109 -16.49 -3.47 -5.72
CA TYR A 109 -15.85 -3.86 -6.98
C TYR A 109 -16.68 -4.88 -7.77
N LYS A 110 -17.23 -5.92 -7.12
CA LYS A 110 -18.01 -6.94 -7.83
C LYS A 110 -19.39 -6.46 -8.28
N MET A 111 -19.95 -5.39 -7.70
CA MET A 111 -21.30 -4.93 -8.01
C MET A 111 -21.29 -3.82 -9.08
N GLY A 112 -20.28 -2.94 -9.08
CA GLY A 112 -20.11 -1.89 -10.10
C GLY A 112 -19.67 -2.39 -11.47
N TRP A 113 -18.74 -3.36 -11.52
CA TRP A 113 -18.22 -3.89 -12.79
C TRP A 113 -19.10 -4.96 -13.46
N ARG A 114 -20.17 -5.42 -12.80
CA ARG A 114 -21.06 -6.51 -13.28
C ARG A 114 -22.16 -6.06 -14.23
N SER A 115 -22.09 -4.85 -14.77
CA SER A 115 -23.21 -4.25 -15.48
C SER A 115 -23.39 -4.79 -16.92
N HIS A 116 -22.33 -5.29 -17.59
CA HIS A 116 -22.45 -5.72 -18.99
C HIS A 116 -21.64 -6.98 -19.37
N ARG A 117 -22.23 -7.93 -20.09
CA ARG A 117 -21.59 -9.20 -20.56
C ARG A 117 -20.35 -9.05 -21.46
N ARG A 118 -20.02 -7.82 -21.86
CA ARG A 118 -18.88 -7.47 -22.72
C ARG A 118 -17.82 -6.66 -21.99
N VAL A 119 -18.01 -6.39 -20.69
CA VAL A 119 -17.02 -5.80 -19.80
C VAL A 119 -16.56 -6.93 -18.87
N ALA A 120 -15.29 -7.29 -18.96
CA ALA A 120 -14.67 -8.32 -18.15
C ALA A 120 -13.69 -7.68 -17.17
N PHE A 121 -13.86 -7.97 -15.89
CA PHE A 121 -12.97 -7.52 -14.82
C PHE A 121 -12.26 -8.72 -14.18
N GLN A 122 -10.95 -8.63 -13.99
CA GLN A 122 -10.12 -9.65 -13.38
C GLN A 122 -9.09 -9.01 -12.45
N MET A 123 -8.78 -9.71 -11.35
CA MET A 123 -7.66 -9.34 -10.48
C MET A 123 -6.43 -10.21 -10.81
N ASP A 124 -5.24 -9.60 -10.83
CA ASP A 124 -3.97 -10.25 -11.13
C ASP A 124 -3.10 -10.43 -9.88
N GLY A 125 -3.01 -11.68 -9.42
CA GLY A 125 -2.12 -12.10 -8.33
C GLY A 125 -0.96 -12.99 -8.80
N LYS A 126 -0.59 -12.94 -10.08
CA LYS A 126 0.41 -13.85 -10.69
C LYS A 126 1.83 -13.25 -10.68
N HIS A 127 2.29 -12.93 -9.48
CA HIS A 127 3.61 -12.40 -9.19
C HIS A 127 4.09 -12.91 -7.80
N PRO A 128 5.39 -12.79 -7.48
CA PRO A 128 5.92 -13.22 -6.18
C PRO A 128 5.27 -12.47 -5.01
N MET A 129 5.40 -13.07 -3.82
CA MET A 129 4.96 -12.43 -2.59
C MET A 129 5.69 -11.09 -2.39
N GLY A 130 4.95 -10.06 -2.00
CA GLY A 130 5.49 -8.72 -1.81
C GLY A 130 5.68 -7.90 -3.09
N ALA A 131 5.53 -8.49 -4.28
CA ALA A 131 5.47 -7.78 -5.56
C ALA A 131 4.05 -7.27 -5.86
N SER A 132 3.94 -6.35 -6.81
CA SER A 132 2.68 -5.83 -7.31
C SER A 132 2.62 -5.76 -8.84
N HIS A 133 1.40 -5.78 -9.37
CA HIS A 133 1.15 -5.35 -10.74
C HIS A 133 1.05 -3.83 -10.79
N HIS A 134 2.06 -3.15 -11.36
CA HIS A 134 2.19 -1.70 -11.26
C HIS A 134 2.13 -0.97 -12.62
N GLN A 135 1.91 -1.68 -13.72
CA GLN A 135 1.71 -1.08 -15.05
C GLN A 135 0.37 -0.34 -15.12
N LYS A 136 0.37 0.86 -15.70
CA LYS A 136 -0.84 1.61 -16.03
C LYS A 136 -0.94 1.77 -17.54
N VAL A 137 -1.75 0.91 -18.15
CA VAL A 137 -1.83 0.78 -19.60
C VAL A 137 -3.28 0.78 -20.06
N VAL A 138 -3.58 1.57 -21.09
CA VAL A 138 -4.82 1.41 -21.85
C VAL A 138 -4.51 1.14 -23.32
N VAL A 139 -5.15 0.15 -23.93
CA VAL A 139 -5.01 -0.14 -25.37
C VAL A 139 -6.38 -0.22 -26.02
N ILE A 140 -6.54 0.52 -27.12
CA ILE A 140 -7.77 0.61 -27.90
C ILE A 140 -7.53 0.01 -29.28
N ASP A 141 -8.28 -1.04 -29.60
CA ASP A 141 -8.32 -1.73 -30.90
C ASP A 141 -6.96 -2.22 -31.44
N ASP A 142 -5.96 -2.42 -30.57
CA ASP A 142 -4.55 -2.66 -30.92
C ASP A 142 -3.94 -1.56 -31.82
N LYS A 143 -4.56 -0.37 -31.83
CA LYS A 143 -4.22 0.77 -32.69
C LYS A 143 -3.73 1.98 -31.91
N LEU A 144 -4.20 2.18 -30.69
CA LEU A 144 -3.80 3.31 -29.84
C LEU A 144 -3.51 2.78 -28.44
N ALA A 145 -2.38 3.18 -27.88
CA ALA A 145 -1.97 2.82 -26.54
C ALA A 145 -1.66 4.05 -25.70
N PHE A 146 -1.89 3.90 -24.41
CA PHE A 146 -1.56 4.85 -23.37
C PHE A 146 -0.67 4.13 -22.34
N VAL A 147 0.56 4.62 -22.09
CA VAL A 147 1.47 4.07 -21.07
C VAL A 147 2.05 5.20 -20.19
N GLY A 148 1.99 5.08 -18.86
CA GLY A 148 2.41 6.17 -17.97
C GLY A 148 2.27 5.84 -16.49
N GLY A 149 2.25 6.89 -15.67
CA GLY A 149 2.14 6.81 -14.21
C GLY A 149 0.70 6.77 -13.67
N MET A 150 -0.30 7.16 -14.46
CA MET A 150 -1.67 7.39 -13.95
C MET A 150 -2.56 6.14 -13.99
N ASP A 151 -3.03 5.75 -12.81
CA ASP A 151 -4.10 4.76 -12.66
C ASP A 151 -5.48 5.40 -12.87
N LEU A 152 -6.45 4.61 -13.33
CA LEU A 152 -7.86 5.00 -13.40
C LEU A 152 -8.53 4.83 -12.03
N THR A 153 -8.10 5.60 -11.03
CA THR A 153 -8.67 5.58 -9.67
C THR A 153 -8.81 6.98 -9.05
N ARG A 154 -9.35 7.06 -7.83
CA ARG A 154 -9.64 8.29 -7.07
C ARG A 154 -8.45 9.25 -7.01
N SER A 155 -8.69 10.55 -6.88
CA SER A 155 -7.63 11.50 -6.50
C SER A 155 -6.45 11.64 -7.49
N ARG A 156 -6.68 11.45 -8.79
CA ARG A 156 -5.66 11.59 -9.85
C ARG A 156 -5.94 12.75 -10.82
N TRP A 157 -7.14 13.34 -10.79
CA TRP A 157 -7.48 14.44 -11.69
C TRP A 157 -6.89 15.74 -11.15
N ASP A 158 -6.18 16.47 -12.01
CA ASP A 158 -5.71 17.83 -11.73
C ASP A 158 -5.41 18.57 -13.03
N THR A 159 -5.22 19.88 -12.94
CA THR A 159 -4.81 20.72 -14.07
C THR A 159 -3.35 21.17 -13.91
N PRO A 160 -2.66 21.55 -15.02
CA PRO A 160 -1.31 22.14 -14.98
C PRO A 160 -1.17 23.41 -14.12
N ARG A 161 -2.30 24.00 -13.69
CA ARG A 161 -2.27 25.13 -12.77
C ARG A 161 -1.97 24.69 -11.33
N HIS A 162 -2.35 23.47 -10.97
CA HIS A 162 -2.28 22.90 -9.62
C HIS A 162 -2.90 23.79 -8.53
N ASP A 163 -3.94 24.57 -8.88
CA ASP A 163 -4.55 25.57 -7.99
C ASP A 163 -4.90 24.94 -6.64
N ALA A 164 -4.39 25.49 -5.53
CA ALA A 164 -4.49 24.87 -4.21
C ALA A 164 -5.95 24.49 -3.82
N ASN A 165 -6.91 25.30 -4.27
CA ASN A 165 -8.33 25.19 -3.93
C ASN A 165 -9.25 24.86 -5.12
N ASP A 166 -8.74 24.21 -6.17
CA ASP A 166 -9.54 23.85 -7.34
C ASP A 166 -10.85 23.11 -6.93
N PRO A 167 -12.04 23.65 -7.27
CA PRO A 167 -13.31 23.08 -6.82
C PRO A 167 -13.62 21.71 -7.43
N LEU A 168 -13.01 21.37 -8.57
CA LEU A 168 -13.20 20.11 -9.29
C LEU A 168 -12.33 18.98 -8.72
N ARG A 169 -11.32 19.29 -7.90
CA ARG A 169 -10.44 18.32 -7.27
C ARG A 169 -11.12 17.60 -6.10
N ARG A 170 -12.07 16.72 -6.42
CA ARG A 170 -12.86 15.92 -5.48
C ARG A 170 -12.96 14.46 -5.88
N ASP A 171 -12.88 13.57 -4.90
CA ASP A 171 -13.04 12.13 -5.15
C ASP A 171 -14.53 11.77 -5.36
N ALA A 172 -14.80 10.49 -5.65
CA ALA A 172 -16.18 10.01 -5.86
C ALA A 172 -17.08 10.12 -4.61
N ASN A 173 -16.51 10.36 -3.43
CA ASN A 173 -17.24 10.62 -2.19
C ASN A 173 -17.44 12.13 -1.92
N GLY A 174 -16.91 12.99 -2.79
CA GLY A 174 -16.96 14.44 -2.66
C GLY A 174 -15.82 15.04 -1.81
N GLU A 175 -14.89 14.22 -1.32
CA GLU A 175 -13.76 14.65 -0.49
C GLU A 175 -12.71 15.38 -1.35
N ARG A 176 -12.22 16.52 -0.86
CA ARG A 176 -11.14 17.26 -1.53
C ARG A 176 -9.80 16.55 -1.32
N TYR A 177 -8.93 16.63 -2.32
CA TYR A 177 -7.56 16.10 -2.23
C TYR A 177 -6.52 17.14 -2.67
N GLN A 178 -5.24 16.83 -2.42
CA GLN A 178 -4.10 17.70 -2.76
C GLN A 178 -3.82 17.69 -4.27
N PRO A 179 -3.14 18.73 -4.82
CA PRO A 179 -2.73 18.72 -6.22
C PRO A 179 -1.91 17.48 -6.57
N PHE A 180 -2.04 17.01 -7.81
CA PHE A 180 -1.47 15.75 -8.28
C PHE A 180 -0.87 15.97 -9.67
N HIS A 181 0.41 15.66 -9.82
CA HIS A 181 1.12 15.83 -11.08
C HIS A 181 1.60 14.48 -11.60
N ASP A 182 1.33 14.16 -12.86
CA ASP A 182 1.76 12.91 -13.49
C ASP A 182 1.74 13.02 -15.02
N VAL A 183 2.36 12.06 -15.69
CA VAL A 183 2.56 12.08 -17.14
C VAL A 183 2.23 10.72 -17.75
N HIS A 184 1.55 10.78 -18.90
CA HIS A 184 1.20 9.61 -19.71
C HIS A 184 1.64 9.80 -21.16
N THR A 185 2.06 8.73 -21.82
CA THR A 185 2.30 8.73 -23.27
C THR A 185 1.09 8.23 -24.02
N MET A 186 0.88 8.73 -25.21
CA MET A 186 -0.14 8.27 -26.14
C MET A 186 0.49 8.07 -27.52
N PHE A 187 0.33 6.89 -28.10
CA PHE A 187 0.93 6.54 -29.38
C PHE A 187 0.16 5.45 -30.10
N ASP A 188 0.36 5.37 -31.41
CA ASP A 188 -0.26 4.37 -32.29
C ASP A 188 0.78 3.44 -32.95
N GLY A 189 0.44 2.89 -34.13
CA GLY A 189 1.33 2.04 -34.92
C GLY A 189 1.60 0.65 -34.32
N ASP A 190 2.72 0.05 -34.73
CA ASP A 190 3.15 -1.28 -34.27
C ASP A 190 3.58 -1.27 -32.79
N ALA A 191 3.96 -0.11 -32.25
CA ALA A 191 4.19 0.09 -30.83
C ALA A 191 2.91 -0.14 -30.02
N ALA A 192 1.79 0.50 -30.37
CA ALA A 192 0.51 0.30 -29.69
C ALA A 192 0.02 -1.16 -29.77
N ARG A 193 0.24 -1.81 -30.92
CA ARG A 193 -0.04 -3.24 -31.08
C ARG A 193 0.78 -4.11 -30.13
N SER A 194 2.06 -3.79 -29.93
CA SER A 194 2.95 -4.53 -29.03
C SER A 194 2.49 -4.42 -27.56
N ILE A 195 2.02 -3.24 -27.15
CA ILE A 195 1.37 -3.07 -25.84
C ILE A 195 0.07 -3.88 -25.75
N GLY A 196 -0.71 -3.98 -26.83
CA GLY A 196 -1.88 -4.86 -26.90
C GLY A 196 -1.56 -6.35 -26.72
N LEU A 197 -0.40 -6.81 -27.22
CA LEU A 197 0.08 -8.17 -27.01
C LEU A 197 0.47 -8.40 -25.54
N LEU A 198 1.20 -7.46 -24.94
CA LEU A 198 1.53 -7.47 -23.50
C LEU A 198 0.26 -7.56 -22.64
N ALA A 199 -0.75 -6.73 -22.94
CA ALA A 199 -2.03 -6.72 -22.22
C ALA A 199 -2.73 -8.09 -22.25
N ARG A 200 -2.75 -8.75 -23.41
CA ARG A 200 -3.35 -10.09 -23.56
C ARG A 200 -2.56 -11.16 -22.86
N GLU A 201 -1.24 -11.10 -22.94
CA GLU A 201 -0.38 -12.06 -22.25
C GLU A 201 -0.62 -11.99 -20.74
N ARG A 202 -0.63 -10.78 -20.17
CA ARG A 202 -0.93 -10.59 -18.74
C ARG A 202 -2.35 -11.03 -18.38
N TRP A 203 -3.34 -10.72 -19.20
CA TRP A 203 -4.70 -11.22 -19.01
C TRP A 203 -4.76 -12.76 -18.96
N GLN A 204 -4.08 -13.43 -19.90
CA GLN A 204 -4.01 -14.89 -19.94
C GLN A 204 -3.32 -15.47 -18.70
N ARG A 205 -2.21 -14.86 -18.26
CA ARG A 205 -1.51 -15.22 -17.02
C ARG A 205 -2.45 -15.14 -15.82
N ALA A 206 -3.11 -13.99 -15.63
CA ALA A 206 -4.03 -13.74 -14.51
C ALA A 206 -5.20 -14.74 -14.45
N CYS A 207 -5.79 -15.08 -15.60
CA CYS A 207 -6.91 -16.02 -15.66
C CYS A 207 -6.53 -17.50 -15.48
N GLY A 208 -5.25 -17.86 -15.65
CA GLY A 208 -4.79 -19.27 -15.58
C GLY A 208 -5.36 -20.20 -16.64
N ARG A 209 -6.01 -19.66 -17.68
CA ARG A 209 -6.57 -20.39 -18.82
C ARG A 209 -6.27 -19.62 -20.10
N ARG A 210 -5.94 -20.34 -21.18
CA ARG A 210 -5.77 -19.74 -22.51
C ARG A 210 -7.12 -19.20 -23.01
N PHE A 211 -7.28 -17.88 -22.92
CA PHE A 211 -8.35 -17.17 -23.62
C PHE A 211 -7.85 -16.77 -25.01
N ALA A 212 -8.55 -17.23 -26.04
CA ALA A 212 -8.33 -16.78 -27.42
C ALA A 212 -8.93 -15.38 -27.64
N ILE A 213 -8.39 -14.36 -26.96
CA ILE A 213 -8.63 -12.96 -27.35
C ILE A 213 -7.70 -12.69 -28.53
N ARG A 214 -8.14 -13.03 -29.75
CA ARG A 214 -7.30 -12.88 -30.94
C ARG A 214 -6.86 -11.41 -31.08
N SER A 215 -5.56 -11.19 -31.20
CA SER A 215 -5.04 -9.93 -31.74
C SER A 215 -5.59 -9.83 -33.17
N HIS A 216 -6.42 -8.85 -33.42
CA HIS A 216 -6.86 -8.59 -34.79
C HIS A 216 -5.94 -7.49 -35.31
N ARG A 217 -5.30 -7.70 -36.45
CA ARG A 217 -4.83 -6.55 -37.23
C ARG A 217 -6.11 -5.80 -37.59
N SER A 218 -6.43 -4.74 -36.86
CA SER A 218 -7.72 -4.07 -36.99
C SER A 218 -7.80 -3.46 -38.39
N MET A 219 -8.44 -4.19 -39.32
CA MET A 219 -8.78 -3.69 -40.65
C MET A 219 -9.92 -2.67 -40.62
N SER A 220 -10.32 -2.20 -39.43
CA SER A 220 -11.27 -1.10 -39.31
C SER A 220 -10.63 0.15 -39.88
N GLU A 221 -11.34 0.89 -40.72
CA GLU A 221 -10.92 2.21 -41.20
C GLU A 221 -10.96 3.27 -40.09
N ASN A 222 -11.60 2.99 -38.95
CA ASN A 222 -11.74 3.97 -37.88
C ASN A 222 -10.43 4.18 -37.12
N ASP A 223 -10.04 5.44 -37.00
CA ASP A 223 -8.88 5.89 -36.24
C ASP A 223 -9.30 6.27 -34.80
N PRO A 224 -8.86 5.53 -33.77
CA PRO A 224 -9.19 5.84 -32.38
C PRO A 224 -8.45 7.07 -31.83
N TRP A 225 -7.47 7.65 -32.56
CA TRP A 225 -6.82 8.90 -32.15
C TRP A 225 -7.85 10.04 -32.01
N PRO A 226 -7.95 10.67 -30.83
CA PRO A 226 -8.84 11.81 -30.60
C PRO A 226 -8.49 13.03 -31.47
N PRO A 227 -9.41 13.55 -32.29
CA PRO A 227 -9.19 14.78 -33.05
C PRO A 227 -8.82 16.00 -32.20
N SER A 228 -9.20 16.03 -30.92
CA SER A 228 -8.82 17.11 -30.00
C SER A 228 -7.34 17.11 -29.61
N ARG A 229 -6.59 16.04 -29.91
CA ARG A 229 -5.19 15.88 -29.50
C ARG A 229 -4.24 16.07 -30.67
N ASN A 230 -3.47 17.15 -30.60
CA ASN A 230 -2.35 17.38 -31.51
C ASN A 230 -1.26 16.32 -31.32
N VAL A 231 -0.64 15.94 -32.43
CA VAL A 231 0.51 15.04 -32.50
C VAL A 231 1.78 15.83 -32.16
N ALA A 232 2.59 15.33 -31.23
CA ALA A 232 3.86 15.96 -30.87
C ALA A 232 5.01 15.48 -31.77
N LEU A 233 4.99 14.20 -32.13
CA LEU A 233 5.96 13.57 -33.03
C LEU A 233 5.25 12.61 -33.99
N GLU A 234 5.62 12.69 -35.27
CA GLU A 234 5.19 11.73 -36.29
C GLU A 234 6.33 10.76 -36.65
N ASN A 235 6.00 9.53 -37.05
CA ASN A 235 6.96 8.54 -37.56
C ASN A 235 8.20 8.39 -36.66
N VAL A 236 8.01 7.83 -35.47
CA VAL A 236 9.06 7.68 -34.45
C VAL A 236 9.19 6.22 -34.01
N GLU A 237 10.43 5.79 -33.74
CA GLU A 237 10.68 4.49 -33.13
C GLU A 237 10.59 4.58 -31.60
N LEU A 238 9.75 3.73 -31.01
CA LEU A 238 9.53 3.65 -29.57
C LEU A 238 10.14 2.37 -29.03
N ALA A 239 11.03 2.48 -28.04
CA ALA A 239 11.49 1.35 -27.27
C ALA A 239 10.50 1.05 -26.14
N ILE A 240 10.10 -0.21 -26.02
CA ILE A 240 9.26 -0.71 -24.92
C ILE A 240 10.18 -1.48 -23.97
N SER A 241 10.15 -1.14 -22.69
CA SER A 241 10.99 -1.75 -21.66
C SER A 241 10.15 -2.23 -20.49
N LEU A 242 10.49 -3.41 -19.95
CA LEU A 242 9.74 -4.04 -18.87
C LEU A 242 10.62 -4.30 -17.64
N THR A 243 9.98 -4.25 -16.47
CA THR A 243 10.45 -4.98 -15.28
C THR A 243 9.44 -6.08 -15.02
N GLU A 244 9.89 -7.32 -14.86
CA GLU A 244 9.09 -8.43 -14.36
C GLU A 244 9.94 -9.30 -13.43
N PRO A 245 9.49 -9.65 -12.22
CA PRO A 245 10.24 -10.54 -11.36
C PRO A 245 10.14 -11.98 -11.88
N ALA A 246 11.13 -12.82 -11.51
CA ALA A 246 11.04 -14.25 -11.78
C ALA A 246 9.82 -14.86 -11.07
N PHE A 247 8.96 -15.54 -11.80
CA PHE A 247 7.74 -16.15 -11.26
C PHE A 247 7.21 -17.27 -12.13
N ASP A 248 6.81 -18.39 -11.50
CA ASP A 248 6.18 -19.54 -12.17
C ASP A 248 7.03 -20.08 -13.34
N GLY A 249 8.34 -20.27 -13.09
CA GLY A 249 9.31 -20.76 -14.08
C GLY A 249 9.77 -19.73 -15.11
N ARG A 250 9.23 -18.50 -15.12
CA ARG A 250 9.69 -17.42 -15.99
C ARG A 250 10.91 -16.71 -15.38
N PRO A 251 11.93 -16.37 -16.19
CA PRO A 251 13.07 -15.59 -15.71
C PRO A 251 12.65 -14.15 -15.39
N ALA A 252 13.47 -13.47 -14.56
CA ALA A 252 13.30 -12.05 -14.31
C ALA A 252 13.67 -11.22 -15.55
N VAL A 253 12.97 -10.11 -15.75
CA VAL A 253 13.22 -9.08 -16.76
C VAL A 253 13.54 -7.78 -16.02
N GLN A 254 14.67 -7.15 -16.32
CA GLN A 254 15.15 -5.94 -15.65
C GLN A 254 15.60 -4.87 -16.67
N GLN A 255 14.92 -4.81 -17.82
CA GLN A 255 15.31 -3.94 -18.94
C GLN A 255 15.24 -2.47 -18.54
N ILE A 256 14.21 -2.07 -17.79
CA ILE A 256 14.04 -0.67 -17.33
C ILE A 256 15.24 -0.23 -16.48
N ARG A 257 15.68 -1.08 -15.54
CA ARG A 257 16.87 -0.79 -14.73
C ARG A 257 18.09 -0.57 -15.61
N GLN A 258 18.34 -1.48 -16.55
CA GLN A 258 19.48 -1.35 -17.46
C GLN A 258 19.36 -0.10 -18.35
N GLN A 259 18.17 0.23 -18.84
CA GLN A 259 17.92 1.41 -19.66
C GLN A 259 18.22 2.71 -18.92
N TYR A 260 17.84 2.81 -17.65
CA TYR A 260 18.20 3.97 -16.82
C TYR A 260 19.71 4.10 -16.61
N LEU A 261 20.41 2.99 -16.35
CA LEU A 261 21.86 3.01 -16.16
C LEU A 261 22.59 3.43 -17.44
N ASP A 262 22.22 2.84 -18.58
CA ASP A 262 22.78 3.18 -19.90
C ASP A 262 22.48 4.65 -20.27
N ALA A 263 21.26 5.13 -19.97
CA ALA A 263 20.85 6.51 -20.22
C ALA A 263 21.68 7.53 -19.41
N ILE A 264 21.90 7.25 -18.12
CA ILE A 264 22.70 8.11 -17.23
C ILE A 264 24.16 8.14 -17.68
N GLU A 265 24.73 7.00 -18.06
CA GLU A 265 26.11 6.91 -18.53
C GLU A 265 26.34 7.69 -19.84
N ARG A 266 25.32 7.74 -20.72
CA ARG A 266 25.35 8.49 -21.98
C ARG A 266 25.31 10.01 -21.79
N ALA A 267 24.76 10.50 -20.68
CA ALA A 267 24.52 11.93 -20.46
C ALA A 267 25.80 12.78 -20.53
N GLN A 268 25.74 13.90 -21.25
CA GLN A 268 26.84 14.83 -21.45
C GLN A 268 26.54 16.23 -20.89
N ARG A 269 25.30 16.71 -20.99
CA ARG A 269 24.91 18.09 -20.65
C ARG A 269 23.93 18.18 -19.50
N SER A 270 22.84 17.43 -19.55
CA SER A 270 21.74 17.57 -18.60
C SER A 270 20.94 16.28 -18.42
N ILE A 271 20.58 15.99 -17.17
CA ILE A 271 19.66 14.94 -16.75
C ILE A 271 18.51 15.61 -16.00
N TYR A 272 17.30 15.57 -16.55
CA TYR A 272 16.07 16.02 -15.89
C TYR A 272 15.24 14.81 -15.50
N ILE A 273 14.88 14.70 -14.22
CA ILE A 273 14.11 13.57 -13.69
C ILE A 273 12.89 14.11 -12.97
N GLU A 274 11.74 13.50 -13.22
CA GLU A 274 10.61 13.60 -12.31
C GLU A 274 10.27 12.20 -11.80
N ASN A 275 10.26 12.05 -10.48
CA ASN A 275 9.93 10.75 -9.89
C ASN A 275 9.32 10.84 -8.50
N GLN A 276 8.25 10.07 -8.29
CA GLN A 276 7.59 9.89 -7.00
C GLN A 276 8.55 9.39 -5.91
N TYR A 277 9.36 8.38 -6.24
CA TYR A 277 10.33 7.81 -5.31
C TYR A 277 11.73 7.87 -5.91
N PHE A 278 12.68 8.33 -5.10
CA PHE A 278 14.08 8.40 -5.46
C PHE A 278 14.92 7.74 -4.36
N THR A 279 14.97 6.41 -4.42
CA THR A 279 15.58 5.54 -3.39
C THR A 279 16.46 4.43 -3.97
N ALA A 280 16.43 4.21 -5.29
CA ALA A 280 17.20 3.16 -5.95
C ALA A 280 18.72 3.41 -5.85
N GLY A 281 19.41 2.54 -5.12
CA GLY A 281 20.86 2.64 -4.89
C GLY A 281 21.67 2.55 -6.18
N SER A 282 21.28 1.66 -7.11
CA SER A 282 21.96 1.52 -8.40
C SER A 282 21.88 2.77 -9.28
N VAL A 283 20.72 3.42 -9.34
CA VAL A 283 20.52 4.68 -10.07
C VAL A 283 21.30 5.81 -9.41
N GLY A 284 21.22 5.95 -8.08
CA GLY A 284 22.01 6.96 -7.38
C GLY A 284 23.52 6.73 -7.50
N GLY A 285 23.98 5.49 -7.56
CA GLY A 285 25.39 5.16 -7.83
C GLY A 285 25.84 5.61 -9.22
N ALA A 286 25.01 5.43 -10.25
CA ALA A 286 25.29 5.93 -11.59
C ALA A 286 25.33 7.47 -11.63
N LEU A 287 24.34 8.15 -11.01
CA LEU A 287 24.32 9.61 -10.93
C LEU A 287 25.52 10.16 -10.15
N LYS A 288 25.92 9.50 -9.05
CA LYS A 288 27.15 9.84 -8.32
C LYS A 288 28.37 9.80 -9.25
N GLY A 289 28.52 8.71 -10.02
CA GLY A 289 29.63 8.57 -10.96
C GLY A 289 29.65 9.66 -12.04
N MET A 290 28.48 10.18 -12.43
CA MET A 290 28.40 11.33 -13.34
C MET A 290 28.79 12.66 -12.68
N LEU A 291 28.39 12.88 -11.42
CA LEU A 291 28.76 14.09 -10.66
C LEU A 291 30.26 14.18 -10.34
N GLU A 292 30.94 13.05 -10.20
CA GLU A 292 32.38 13.00 -9.97
C GLU A 292 33.22 13.33 -11.22
N LYS A 293 32.62 13.38 -12.40
CA LYS A 293 33.31 13.77 -13.64
C LYS A 293 33.47 15.29 -13.69
N PRO A 294 34.68 15.82 -14.01
CA PRO A 294 34.90 17.25 -14.18
C PRO A 294 33.92 17.93 -15.16
N ASP A 295 33.57 17.22 -16.24
CA ASP A 295 32.65 17.67 -17.28
C ASP A 295 31.33 16.86 -17.27
N GLY A 296 30.90 16.37 -16.10
CA GLY A 296 29.60 15.74 -15.93
C GLY A 296 28.39 16.66 -16.16
N PRO A 297 27.19 16.10 -16.41
CA PRO A 297 25.98 16.86 -16.71
C PRO A 297 25.41 17.59 -15.50
N ASP A 298 24.57 18.60 -15.76
CA ASP A 298 23.62 19.12 -14.78
C ASP A 298 22.56 18.06 -14.43
N ILE A 299 22.25 17.87 -13.16
CA ILE A 299 21.26 16.90 -12.70
C ILE A 299 20.19 17.60 -11.88
N THR A 300 18.98 17.69 -12.43
CA THR A 300 17.79 18.19 -11.71
C THR A 300 16.81 17.05 -11.49
N ILE A 301 16.39 16.86 -10.24
CA ILE A 301 15.40 15.85 -9.84
C ILE A 301 14.22 16.55 -9.17
N VAL A 302 13.02 16.39 -9.70
CA VAL A 302 11.76 16.85 -9.12
C VAL A 302 11.06 15.67 -8.47
N SER A 303 10.72 15.80 -7.18
CA SER A 303 10.16 14.73 -6.36
C SER A 303 9.17 15.32 -5.35
N PRO A 304 8.15 14.59 -4.88
CA PRO A 304 7.18 15.16 -3.95
C PRO A 304 7.86 15.54 -2.63
N ARG A 305 7.46 16.66 -2.01
CA ARG A 305 8.02 17.10 -0.71
C ARG A 305 7.86 16.01 0.36
N MET A 306 6.65 15.47 0.46
CA MET A 306 6.24 14.46 1.44
C MET A 306 5.78 13.19 0.74
N GLN A 307 5.95 12.04 1.38
CA GLN A 307 5.43 10.77 0.91
C GLN A 307 4.04 10.49 1.48
N SER A 308 3.21 9.83 0.68
CA SER A 308 1.86 9.45 1.11
C SER A 308 1.92 8.31 2.13
N GLY A 309 1.46 8.56 3.35
CA GLY A 309 1.37 7.57 4.42
C GLY A 309 2.57 7.56 5.38
N TRP A 310 2.29 7.35 6.67
CA TRP A 310 3.30 7.38 7.74
C TRP A 310 4.44 6.37 7.54
N LEU A 311 4.12 5.17 7.03
CA LEU A 311 5.11 4.11 6.85
C LEU A 311 6.09 4.43 5.70
N GLN A 312 5.57 4.96 4.60
CA GLN A 312 6.34 5.39 3.44
C GLN A 312 7.26 6.56 3.82
N GLU A 313 6.76 7.54 4.58
CA GLU A 313 7.56 8.66 5.07
C GLU A 313 8.73 8.18 5.95
N MET A 314 8.47 7.25 6.88
CA MET A 314 9.47 6.70 7.80
C MET A 314 10.48 5.75 7.13
N THR A 315 10.28 5.36 5.87
CA THR A 315 11.17 4.42 5.15
C THR A 315 11.72 5.01 3.87
N MET A 316 10.87 5.28 2.87
CA MET A 316 11.26 5.89 1.61
C MET A 316 11.90 7.28 1.83
N GLY A 317 11.38 8.05 2.79
CA GLY A 317 11.96 9.33 3.19
C GLY A 317 13.39 9.20 3.69
N VAL A 318 13.68 8.14 4.46
CA VAL A 318 15.03 7.85 4.97
C VAL A 318 15.99 7.47 3.85
N LEU A 319 15.56 6.56 2.96
CA LEU A 319 16.38 6.13 1.82
C LEU A 319 16.67 7.30 0.86
N ARG A 320 15.68 8.16 0.60
CA ARG A 320 15.88 9.37 -0.20
C ARG A 320 16.89 10.31 0.43
N ALA A 321 16.83 10.51 1.75
CA ALA A 321 17.79 11.36 2.45
C ALA A 321 19.22 10.81 2.41
N ARG A 322 19.39 9.48 2.51
CA ARG A 322 20.70 8.83 2.32
C ARG A 322 21.23 9.07 0.92
N LEU A 323 20.39 8.88 -0.10
CA LEU A 323 20.77 9.08 -1.51
C LEU A 323 21.11 10.55 -1.80
N HIS A 324 20.30 11.48 -1.28
CA HIS A 324 20.55 12.92 -1.36
C HIS A 324 21.90 13.30 -0.74
N ARG A 325 22.19 12.81 0.47
CA ARG A 325 23.47 13.07 1.16
C ARG A 325 24.66 12.54 0.35
N MET A 326 24.52 11.35 -0.23
CA MET A 326 25.55 10.75 -1.09
C MET A 326 25.82 11.59 -2.33
N LEU A 327 24.78 12.02 -3.05
CA LEU A 327 24.93 12.82 -4.27
C LEU A 327 25.48 14.21 -3.96
N LYS A 328 24.97 14.87 -2.93
CA LYS A 328 25.47 16.18 -2.48
C LYS A 328 26.93 16.13 -2.03
N GLY A 329 27.36 15.01 -1.43
CA GLY A 329 28.76 14.81 -1.05
C GLY A 329 29.70 14.55 -2.24
N ALA A 330 29.17 14.04 -3.36
CA ALA A 330 29.92 13.78 -4.58
C ALA A 330 29.95 14.98 -5.54
N ASP A 331 29.02 15.91 -5.40
CA ASP A 331 28.87 17.08 -6.26
C ASP A 331 29.89 18.19 -5.94
N ALA A 332 31.12 18.02 -6.43
CA ALA A 332 32.17 19.03 -6.30
C ALA A 332 31.98 20.25 -7.22
N HIS A 333 31.05 20.17 -8.17
CA HIS A 333 30.87 21.14 -9.25
C HIS A 333 29.53 21.90 -9.21
N ASP A 334 28.75 21.71 -8.14
CA ASP A 334 27.43 22.34 -7.90
C ASP A 334 26.38 22.05 -8.99
N ARG A 335 26.40 20.85 -9.56
CA ARG A 335 25.53 20.39 -10.66
C ARG A 335 24.29 19.61 -10.23
N TYR A 336 24.15 19.28 -8.95
CA TYR A 336 23.03 18.49 -8.45
C TYR A 336 21.95 19.36 -7.78
N ARG A 337 20.69 19.14 -8.17
CA ARG A 337 19.52 19.73 -7.51
C ARG A 337 18.45 18.66 -7.28
N LEU A 338 17.98 18.55 -6.03
CA LEU A 338 16.72 17.90 -5.69
C LEU A 338 15.70 18.98 -5.35
N MET A 339 14.56 18.96 -6.01
CA MET A 339 13.53 19.99 -5.93
C MET A 339 12.14 19.39 -5.74
N SER A 340 11.22 20.21 -5.24
CA SER A 340 9.80 19.91 -5.16
C SER A 340 9.01 21.11 -5.68
N PRO A 341 7.89 20.91 -6.38
CA PRO A 341 6.99 22.01 -6.71
C PRO A 341 6.40 22.61 -5.42
N CYS A 342 6.23 23.92 -5.44
CA CYS A 342 5.51 24.68 -4.42
C CYS A 342 4.41 25.48 -5.10
N VAL A 343 3.22 25.46 -4.50
CA VAL A 343 2.05 26.21 -4.97
C VAL A 343 1.55 27.06 -3.80
N PRO A 344 1.33 28.37 -3.99
CA PRO A 344 0.84 29.23 -2.93
C PRO A 344 -0.57 28.81 -2.50
N GLY A 345 -0.85 28.92 -1.20
CA GLY A 345 -2.15 28.55 -0.62
C GLY A 345 -2.30 27.09 -0.20
N LEU A 346 -1.27 26.25 -0.33
CA LEU A 346 -1.24 24.91 0.26
C LEU A 346 -0.77 24.99 1.73
N GLU A 347 -1.70 25.01 2.70
CA GLU A 347 -1.35 25.16 4.12
C GLU A 347 -0.52 23.99 4.69
N THR A 348 -0.84 22.75 4.31
CA THR A 348 -0.21 21.53 4.85
C THR A 348 0.15 20.50 3.76
N GLY A 349 -0.06 20.86 2.49
CA GLY A 349 0.09 19.97 1.34
C GLY A 349 1.25 20.33 0.42
N CYS A 350 1.54 19.44 -0.51
CA CYS A 350 2.41 19.70 -1.66
C CYS A 350 1.75 19.13 -2.91
N VAL A 351 2.21 19.57 -4.08
CA VAL A 351 1.91 18.85 -5.32
C VAL A 351 2.49 17.45 -5.20
N ASN A 352 1.64 16.43 -5.32
CA ASN A 352 2.06 15.05 -5.32
C ASN A 352 2.63 14.70 -6.70
N VAL A 353 3.93 14.85 -6.87
CA VAL A 353 4.65 14.46 -8.08
C VAL A 353 4.66 12.93 -8.17
N HIS A 354 3.81 12.40 -9.03
CA HIS A 354 3.65 10.98 -9.31
C HIS A 354 4.21 10.58 -10.68
N SER A 355 4.69 11.52 -11.49
CA SER A 355 5.37 11.21 -12.75
C SER A 355 6.56 10.26 -12.55
N LYS A 356 6.89 9.51 -13.62
CA LYS A 356 8.10 8.68 -13.70
C LYS A 356 8.73 8.88 -15.07
N LEU A 357 9.54 9.94 -15.20
CA LEU A 357 10.20 10.26 -16.44
C LEU A 357 11.64 10.72 -16.25
N MET A 358 12.42 10.62 -17.32
CA MET A 358 13.79 11.08 -17.40
C MET A 358 14.08 11.60 -18.81
N PHE A 359 14.63 12.82 -18.90
CA PHE A 359 15.21 13.37 -20.12
C PHE A 359 16.74 13.40 -20.00
N ILE A 360 17.44 13.00 -21.06
CA ILE A 360 18.90 13.11 -21.20
C ILE A 360 19.21 13.98 -22.42
N ASP A 361 19.91 15.10 -22.22
CA ASP A 361 20.47 15.96 -23.27
C ASP A 361 19.51 16.41 -24.39
N ASP A 362 18.19 16.38 -24.15
CA ASP A 362 17.14 16.50 -25.18
C ASP A 362 17.20 15.43 -26.28
N ASP A 363 18.00 14.39 -26.08
CA ASP A 363 18.19 13.27 -27.00
C ASP A 363 17.39 12.04 -26.61
N LEU A 364 17.17 11.82 -25.33
CA LEU A 364 16.50 10.63 -24.84
C LEU A 364 15.39 11.01 -23.87
N LEU A 365 14.21 10.44 -24.07
CA LEU A 365 13.09 10.47 -23.14
C LEU A 365 12.80 9.04 -22.69
N LEU A 366 12.67 8.81 -21.39
CA LEU A 366 12.09 7.61 -20.79
C LEU A 366 10.88 8.02 -19.97
N VAL A 367 9.75 7.32 -20.11
CA VAL A 367 8.55 7.60 -19.34
C VAL A 367 7.69 6.34 -19.18
N GLY A 368 7.04 6.16 -18.03
CA GLY A 368 6.19 5.00 -17.80
C GLY A 368 5.73 4.87 -16.36
N SER A 369 5.65 3.62 -15.89
CA SER A 369 5.16 3.31 -14.54
C SER A 369 6.26 3.13 -13.48
N ALA A 370 7.52 2.96 -13.90
CA ALA A 370 8.62 2.57 -13.02
C ALA A 370 9.18 3.74 -12.18
N ASN A 371 9.01 3.65 -10.86
CA ASN A 371 9.65 4.58 -9.93
C ASN A 371 11.17 4.35 -9.86
N LEU A 372 11.94 5.34 -9.40
CA LEU A 372 13.37 5.16 -9.10
C LEU A 372 13.56 4.59 -7.70
N ASN A 373 12.92 3.45 -7.44
CA ASN A 373 13.07 2.62 -6.25
C ASN A 373 13.45 1.18 -6.65
N ASN A 374 14.03 0.41 -5.74
CA ASN A 374 14.44 -0.97 -6.02
C ASN A 374 13.27 -1.87 -6.43
N ARG A 375 12.06 -1.61 -5.93
CA ARG A 375 10.85 -2.34 -6.32
C ARG A 375 10.59 -2.26 -7.81
N SER A 376 10.51 -1.06 -8.39
CA SER A 376 10.24 -0.87 -9.81
C SER A 376 11.42 -1.30 -10.69
N MET A 377 12.64 -1.35 -10.13
CA MET A 377 13.83 -1.84 -10.84
C MET A 377 13.92 -3.37 -10.92
N VAL A 378 13.29 -4.11 -10.00
CA VAL A 378 13.51 -5.58 -9.88
C VAL A 378 12.25 -6.40 -9.59
N LEU A 379 11.33 -5.88 -8.79
CA LEU A 379 10.29 -6.67 -8.13
C LEU A 379 8.89 -6.47 -8.71
N ASP A 380 8.45 -5.24 -8.88
CA ASP A 380 7.12 -4.92 -9.39
C ASP A 380 7.09 -5.07 -10.91
N THR A 381 5.92 -5.44 -11.47
CA THR A 381 5.80 -5.42 -12.93
C THR A 381 5.57 -4.00 -13.42
N GLU A 382 6.41 -3.54 -14.32
CA GLU A 382 6.44 -2.16 -14.83
C GLU A 382 6.50 -2.13 -16.37
N CYS A 383 6.18 -0.98 -16.96
CA CYS A 383 6.28 -0.75 -18.40
C CYS A 383 6.69 0.70 -18.66
N ASN A 384 7.77 0.88 -19.42
CA ASN A 384 8.25 2.18 -19.86
C ASN A 384 8.31 2.24 -21.39
N ILE A 385 8.14 3.45 -21.91
CA ILE A 385 8.34 3.84 -23.30
C ILE A 385 9.54 4.79 -23.35
N ALA A 386 10.40 4.59 -24.34
CA ALA A 386 11.53 5.48 -24.57
C ALA A 386 11.66 5.91 -26.04
N ILE A 387 12.16 7.13 -26.24
CA ILE A 387 12.44 7.74 -27.55
C ILE A 387 13.88 8.22 -27.53
N ASP A 388 14.67 7.78 -28.49
CA ASP A 388 16.01 8.32 -28.78
C ASP A 388 15.93 9.14 -30.06
N ALA A 389 16.47 10.35 -30.02
CA ALA A 389 16.57 11.21 -31.18
C ALA A 389 17.51 10.62 -32.22
N ASP A 390 18.56 9.91 -31.80
CA ASP A 390 19.57 9.28 -32.69
C ASP A 390 20.05 10.23 -33.82
N GLY A 391 20.25 11.51 -33.47
CA GLY A 391 20.65 12.55 -34.41
C GLY A 391 19.53 13.21 -35.22
N ASP A 392 18.27 12.77 -35.13
CA ASP A 392 17.11 13.44 -35.74
C ASP A 392 16.82 14.77 -35.01
N PRO A 393 17.06 15.95 -35.65
CA PRO A 393 16.85 17.25 -35.02
C PRO A 393 15.38 17.53 -34.70
N ARG A 394 14.44 16.92 -35.42
CA ARG A 394 12.99 17.07 -35.16
C ARG A 394 12.61 16.38 -33.87
N ILE A 395 13.12 15.17 -33.62
CA ILE A 395 12.90 14.46 -32.36
C ILE A 395 13.54 15.22 -31.22
N ARG A 396 14.81 15.62 -31.36
CA ARG A 396 15.53 16.42 -30.36
C ARG A 396 14.76 17.70 -29.97
N ALA A 397 14.28 18.46 -30.96
CA ALA A 397 13.51 19.68 -30.72
C ALA A 397 12.18 19.42 -29.99
N ALA A 398 11.48 18.32 -30.33
CA ALA A 398 10.25 17.95 -29.64
C ALA A 398 10.51 17.53 -28.19
N LEU A 399 11.56 16.75 -27.92
CA LEU A 399 11.94 16.36 -26.56
C LEU A 399 12.32 17.58 -25.71
N ALA A 400 13.09 18.52 -26.27
CA ALA A 400 13.39 19.80 -25.62
C ALA A 400 12.11 20.59 -25.29
N GLY A 401 11.16 20.66 -26.23
CA GLY A 401 9.87 21.31 -26.03
C GLY A 401 9.01 20.66 -24.92
N MET A 402 8.98 19.33 -24.87
CA MET A 402 8.29 18.58 -23.80
C MET A 402 8.94 18.85 -22.43
N ARG A 403 10.27 18.77 -22.32
CA ARG A 403 11.01 19.08 -21.09
C ARG A 403 10.75 20.52 -20.63
N ASN A 404 10.84 21.48 -21.56
CA ASN A 404 10.60 22.89 -21.26
C ASN A 404 9.18 23.13 -20.75
N THR A 405 8.19 22.40 -21.28
CA THR A 405 6.80 22.52 -20.85
C THR A 405 6.62 22.04 -19.42
N LEU A 406 7.18 20.88 -19.06
CA LEU A 406 7.14 20.33 -17.70
C LEU A 406 7.84 21.24 -16.68
N ILE A 407 9.04 21.74 -17.00
CA ILE A 407 9.76 22.63 -16.09
C ILE A 407 9.04 23.97 -15.93
N ALA A 408 8.53 24.55 -17.03
CA ALA A 408 7.78 25.80 -17.00
C ALA A 408 6.46 25.67 -16.22
N GLU A 409 5.80 24.52 -16.32
CA GLU A 409 4.63 24.18 -15.50
C GLU A 409 4.98 24.31 -14.01
N HIS A 410 6.01 23.61 -13.53
CA HIS A 410 6.44 23.68 -12.12
C HIS A 410 6.89 25.08 -11.68
N LEU A 411 7.48 25.86 -12.58
CA LEU A 411 7.96 27.23 -12.31
C LEU A 411 6.86 28.31 -12.39
N GLY A 412 5.66 27.98 -12.88
CA GLY A 412 4.63 29.00 -13.07
C GLY A 412 5.03 30.08 -14.08
N CYS A 413 5.71 29.68 -15.16
CA CYS A 413 6.17 30.56 -16.23
C CYS A 413 5.74 30.04 -17.61
N GLU A 414 5.96 30.84 -18.65
CA GLU A 414 5.69 30.41 -20.03
C GLU A 414 6.79 29.46 -20.53
N THR A 415 6.45 28.46 -21.34
CA THR A 415 7.43 27.53 -21.94
C THR A 415 8.52 28.26 -22.72
N ALA A 416 8.15 29.32 -23.45
CA ALA A 416 9.09 30.15 -24.21
C ALA A 416 10.02 30.98 -23.31
N GLU A 417 9.60 31.31 -22.09
CA GLU A 417 10.43 32.00 -21.11
C GLU A 417 11.52 31.06 -20.60
N PHE A 418 11.16 29.84 -20.19
CA PHE A 418 12.15 28.83 -19.79
C PHE A 418 13.14 28.52 -20.91
N ALA A 419 12.67 28.35 -22.15
CA ALA A 419 13.54 28.08 -23.29
C ALA A 419 14.61 29.18 -23.48
N ARG A 420 14.22 30.47 -23.40
CA ARG A 420 15.18 31.59 -23.49
C ARG A 420 16.22 31.56 -22.37
N GLU A 421 15.78 31.32 -21.13
CA GLU A 421 16.70 31.31 -20.00
C GLU A 421 17.69 30.13 -20.05
N PHE A 422 17.24 28.98 -20.56
CA PHE A 422 18.08 27.81 -20.79
C PHE A 422 19.08 28.02 -21.93
N ASP A 423 18.64 28.58 -23.06
CA ASP A 423 19.51 28.92 -24.19
C ASP A 423 20.57 29.97 -23.81
N ALA A 424 20.20 30.94 -22.96
CA ALA A 424 21.13 32.00 -22.54
C ALA A 424 22.21 31.53 -21.57
N ARG A 425 21.92 30.51 -20.74
CA ARG A 425 22.82 30.05 -19.67
C ARG A 425 23.58 28.78 -20.01
N HIS A 426 23.04 27.96 -20.91
CA HIS A 426 23.55 26.62 -21.21
C HIS A 426 23.67 25.70 -19.98
N SER A 427 22.91 26.01 -18.91
CA SER A 427 22.78 25.21 -17.69
C SER A 427 21.31 25.13 -17.31
N MET A 428 20.84 23.91 -17.05
CA MET A 428 19.45 23.66 -16.67
C MET A 428 19.19 24.16 -15.26
N ASN A 429 20.15 23.91 -14.35
CA ASN A 429 20.03 24.35 -12.97
C ASN A 429 20.03 25.88 -12.85
N ASP A 430 20.85 26.58 -13.64
CA ASP A 430 20.92 28.04 -13.61
C ASP A 430 19.68 28.68 -14.26
N ALA A 431 19.14 28.06 -15.32
CA ALA A 431 17.89 28.51 -15.93
C ALA A 431 16.70 28.38 -14.98
N ILE A 432 16.62 27.24 -14.26
CA ILE A 432 15.61 27.04 -13.21
C ILE A 432 15.81 28.09 -12.11
N ALA A 433 17.04 28.26 -11.61
CA ALA A 433 17.33 29.21 -10.54
C ALA A 433 16.97 30.65 -10.90
N ALA A 434 17.15 31.06 -12.17
CA ALA A 434 16.80 32.39 -12.65
C ALA A 434 15.29 32.66 -12.69
N LEU A 435 14.48 31.61 -12.81
CA LEU A 435 13.02 31.68 -12.91
C LEU A 435 12.29 31.32 -11.62
N MET A 436 13.01 30.83 -10.61
CA MET A 436 12.46 30.60 -9.28
C MET A 436 11.97 31.92 -8.67
N LYS A 437 10.76 31.90 -8.11
CA LYS A 437 10.09 33.04 -7.47
C LYS A 437 9.89 32.79 -5.98
N ASP A 438 9.33 33.76 -5.27
CA ASP A 438 8.91 33.57 -3.88
C ASP A 438 7.79 32.52 -3.81
N ALA A 439 8.03 31.43 -3.07
CA ALA A 439 7.13 30.30 -2.97
C ALA A 439 5.84 30.57 -2.18
N GLY A 440 5.83 31.64 -1.37
CA GLY A 440 4.64 32.09 -0.64
C GLY A 440 3.65 32.86 -1.53
N GLU A 441 4.13 33.46 -2.61
CA GLU A 441 3.34 34.32 -3.50
C GLU A 441 3.11 33.71 -4.89
N HIS A 442 4.04 32.86 -5.33
CA HIS A 442 4.07 32.33 -6.69
C HIS A 442 4.30 30.83 -6.71
N ARG A 443 3.74 30.17 -7.73
CA ARG A 443 4.12 28.81 -8.07
C ARG A 443 5.58 28.80 -8.50
N THR A 444 6.36 27.86 -7.96
CA THR A 444 7.80 27.76 -8.22
C THR A 444 8.30 26.36 -7.82
N LEU A 445 9.55 26.05 -8.16
CA LEU A 445 10.29 24.96 -7.55
C LEU A 445 11.01 25.45 -6.28
N GLU A 446 11.14 24.59 -5.28
CA GLU A 446 11.97 24.80 -4.09
C GLU A 446 12.99 23.67 -3.92
N ARG A 447 14.18 23.98 -3.41
CA ARG A 447 15.21 22.98 -3.10
C ARG A 447 14.76 22.10 -1.93
N LEU A 448 14.74 20.79 -2.14
CA LEU A 448 14.43 19.81 -1.12
C LEU A 448 15.75 19.31 -0.48
N ASN A 449 15.88 19.52 0.83
CA ASN A 449 17.02 19.04 1.63
C ASN A 449 16.52 18.02 2.68
N PRO A 450 16.23 16.78 2.29
CA PRO A 450 15.71 15.78 3.21
C PRO A 450 16.77 15.43 4.27
N THR A 451 16.40 15.56 5.54
CA THR A 451 17.26 15.23 6.69
C THR A 451 16.68 14.05 7.47
N VAL A 452 17.55 13.20 8.02
CA VAL A 452 17.17 12.08 8.89
C VAL A 452 17.98 12.17 10.17
N THR A 453 17.31 12.00 11.31
CA THR A 453 17.99 11.93 12.61
C THR A 453 18.76 10.61 12.73
N PRO A 454 19.93 10.58 13.40
CA PRO A 454 20.71 9.35 13.55
C PRO A 454 19.93 8.17 14.14
N ASP A 455 18.99 8.45 15.04
CA ASP A 455 18.14 7.43 15.67
C ASP A 455 17.15 6.80 14.68
N VAL A 456 16.53 7.60 13.80
CA VAL A 456 15.64 7.09 12.75
C VAL A 456 16.42 6.37 11.67
N ASP A 457 17.61 6.88 11.33
CA ASP A 457 18.51 6.25 10.34
C ASP A 457 18.88 4.82 10.75
N ARG A 458 19.22 4.59 12.03
CA ARG A 458 19.55 3.26 12.58
C ARG A 458 18.37 2.28 12.60
N LEU A 459 17.14 2.78 12.62
CA LEU A 459 15.94 1.93 12.66
C LEU A 459 15.55 1.38 11.29
N VAL A 460 16.04 1.98 10.20
CA VAL A 460 15.78 1.52 8.83
C VAL A 460 16.97 0.69 8.34
N PRO A 461 16.85 -0.66 8.26
CA PRO A 461 17.94 -1.50 7.79
C PRO A 461 18.33 -1.15 6.34
N PRO A 462 19.58 -1.40 5.94
CA PRO A 462 20.04 -1.16 4.57
C PRO A 462 19.19 -1.89 3.52
N GLU A 463 18.72 -3.10 3.83
CA GLU A 463 17.91 -3.96 2.94
C GLU A 463 16.40 -3.68 3.05
N ALA A 464 16.02 -2.40 3.23
CA ALA A 464 14.66 -1.97 3.57
C ALA A 464 13.57 -2.81 2.87
N LEU A 465 12.85 -3.64 3.66
CA LEU A 465 11.89 -4.63 3.16
C LEU A 465 10.73 -4.03 2.35
N ILE A 466 10.50 -2.71 2.48
CA ILE A 466 9.52 -1.95 1.70
C ILE A 466 10.05 -1.68 0.29
N ASP A 467 11.35 -1.49 0.13
CA ASP A 467 12.05 -1.31 -1.15
C ASP A 467 13.17 -2.34 -1.38
N PRO A 468 12.86 -3.64 -1.42
CA PRO A 468 13.86 -4.69 -1.48
C PRO A 468 14.45 -4.81 -2.89
N GLU A 469 15.76 -5.04 -2.97
CA GLU A 469 16.46 -5.29 -4.24
C GLU A 469 16.22 -6.68 -4.82
N LYS A 470 15.58 -7.58 -4.08
CA LYS A 470 15.24 -8.95 -4.49
C LYS A 470 13.86 -9.33 -3.97
N PRO A 471 13.14 -10.28 -4.63
CA PRO A 471 11.93 -10.87 -4.07
C PRO A 471 12.20 -11.38 -2.65
N VAL A 472 11.34 -10.97 -1.72
CA VAL A 472 11.49 -11.31 -0.30
C VAL A 472 10.79 -12.64 -0.05
N GLU A 473 11.52 -13.60 0.52
CA GLU A 473 10.96 -14.88 0.92
C GLU A 473 9.85 -14.68 1.98
N ALA A 474 8.81 -15.52 1.90
CA ALA A 474 7.61 -15.34 2.73
C ALA A 474 7.89 -15.39 4.24
N ASP A 475 9.01 -15.99 4.65
CA ASP A 475 9.48 -16.04 6.04
C ASP A 475 10.08 -14.71 6.54
N GLN A 476 10.81 -13.98 5.69
CA GLN A 476 11.45 -12.69 5.99
C GLN A 476 10.44 -11.54 6.12
N LEU A 477 9.42 -11.49 5.27
CA LEU A 477 8.30 -10.54 5.35
C LEU A 477 7.52 -10.67 6.68
N VAL A 478 7.27 -11.90 7.12
CA VAL A 478 6.45 -12.11 8.32
C VAL A 478 7.19 -11.77 9.62
N GLY A 479 8.53 -11.78 9.61
CA GLY A 479 9.33 -11.34 10.76
C GLY A 479 9.16 -9.86 11.12
N GLN A 480 8.71 -9.03 10.17
CA GLN A 480 8.62 -7.57 10.32
C GLN A 480 7.20 -6.99 10.17
N PHE A 481 6.28 -7.70 9.48
CA PHE A 481 4.85 -7.33 9.43
C PHE A 481 3.99 -7.97 10.52
N VAL A 482 4.60 -8.77 11.39
CA VAL A 482 4.18 -8.79 12.78
C VAL A 482 4.93 -7.62 13.39
N PRO A 483 4.26 -6.50 13.71
CA PRO A 483 4.86 -5.60 14.65
C PRO A 483 5.25 -6.47 15.85
N MET A 484 6.55 -6.52 16.17
CA MET A 484 6.91 -6.33 17.57
C MET A 484 6.49 -4.90 17.89
N GLU A 485 5.16 -4.63 17.86
CA GLU A 485 4.55 -3.60 18.64
C GLU A 485 5.14 -3.88 19.99
N LYS A 486 5.97 -2.94 20.49
CA LYS A 486 6.31 -2.88 21.90
C LYS A 486 5.00 -3.24 22.58
N PRO A 487 4.91 -4.39 23.26
CA PRO A 487 3.64 -5.02 23.57
C PRO A 487 2.79 -3.90 24.12
N HIS A 488 1.69 -3.54 23.46
CA HIS A 488 0.75 -2.57 24.01
C HIS A 488 0.58 -3.03 25.43
N ARG A 489 1.16 -2.26 26.38
CA ARG A 489 1.45 -2.82 27.68
C ARG A 489 0.10 -3.38 28.14
N LEU A 490 0.02 -4.65 28.51
CA LEU A 490 -1.22 -5.23 29.06
C LEU A 490 -1.84 -4.26 30.10
N ILE A 491 -0.95 -3.50 30.76
CA ILE A 491 -1.17 -2.26 31.52
C ILE A 491 -2.21 -1.30 30.90
N GLY A 492 -2.22 -0.95 29.62
CA GLY A 492 -3.20 -0.01 29.03
C GLY A 492 -4.64 -0.53 29.06
N ARG A 493 -4.86 -1.83 28.82
CA ARG A 493 -6.20 -2.43 28.90
C ARG A 493 -6.63 -2.71 30.34
N PHE A 494 -5.71 -3.14 31.20
CA PHE A 494 -5.99 -3.33 32.63
C PHE A 494 -6.05 -2.01 33.41
N ALA A 495 -5.35 -0.97 32.98
CA ALA A 495 -5.47 0.39 33.51
C ALA A 495 -6.73 1.06 32.99
N LEU A 496 -7.15 0.81 31.75
CA LEU A 496 -8.47 1.23 31.28
C LEU A 496 -9.59 0.53 32.08
N LEU A 497 -9.48 -0.79 32.33
CA LEU A 497 -10.40 -1.52 33.21
C LEU A 497 -10.32 -1.04 34.66
N GLY A 498 -9.13 -0.67 35.15
CA GLY A 498 -8.91 -0.10 36.47
C GLY A 498 -9.48 1.31 36.62
N VAL A 499 -9.34 2.16 35.61
CA VAL A 499 -9.95 3.49 35.52
C VAL A 499 -11.46 3.37 35.38
N LEU A 500 -11.96 2.44 34.56
CA LEU A 500 -13.39 2.16 34.44
C LEU A 500 -13.96 1.63 35.76
N ALA A 501 -13.24 0.74 36.45
CA ALA A 501 -13.60 0.26 37.79
C ALA A 501 -13.57 1.41 38.81
N PHE A 502 -12.59 2.30 38.76
CA PHE A 502 -12.50 3.47 39.64
C PHE A 502 -13.62 4.47 39.38
N LEU A 503 -13.99 4.70 38.11
CA LEU A 503 -15.14 5.51 37.71
C LEU A 503 -16.46 4.87 38.15
N ILE A 504 -16.59 3.54 38.06
CA ILE A 504 -17.78 2.81 38.54
C ILE A 504 -17.86 2.82 40.07
N VAL A 505 -16.74 2.71 40.79
CA VAL A 505 -16.67 2.85 42.25
C VAL A 505 -17.01 4.29 42.65
N GLY A 506 -16.48 5.29 41.95
CA GLY A 506 -16.83 6.70 42.15
C GLY A 506 -18.30 6.99 41.87
N PHE A 507 -18.87 6.39 40.83
CA PHE A 507 -20.29 6.47 40.52
C PHE A 507 -21.16 5.74 41.54
N ALA A 508 -20.74 4.56 42.03
CA ALA A 508 -21.44 3.82 43.09
C ALA A 508 -21.39 4.55 44.45
N ALA A 509 -20.26 5.20 44.75
CA ALA A 509 -20.11 6.07 45.91
C ALA A 509 -21.00 7.33 45.80
N ALA A 510 -21.06 7.93 44.60
CA ALA A 510 -21.97 9.04 44.31
C ALA A 510 -23.45 8.61 44.45
N MET A 511 -23.83 7.42 43.97
CA MET A 511 -25.17 6.84 44.14
C MET A 511 -25.53 6.53 45.61
N HIS A 512 -24.54 6.35 46.49
CA HIS A 512 -24.74 6.05 47.92
C HIS A 512 -24.82 7.31 48.79
N TRP A 513 -24.05 8.35 48.45
CA TRP A 513 -24.00 9.62 49.19
C TRP A 513 -24.83 10.76 48.57
N THR A 514 -25.51 10.51 47.44
CA THR A 514 -26.44 11.46 46.81
C THR A 514 -27.77 10.79 46.48
N SER A 515 -28.83 11.57 46.22
CA SER A 515 -30.17 11.09 45.85
C SER A 515 -30.28 10.54 44.41
N LEU A 516 -29.16 10.37 43.69
CA LEU A 516 -29.15 9.78 42.34
C LEU A 516 -29.67 8.32 42.32
N GLY A 517 -29.60 7.61 43.45
CA GLY A 517 -30.05 6.22 43.60
C GLY A 517 -31.54 6.00 43.31
N ASP A 518 -32.38 7.01 43.55
CA ASP A 518 -33.83 6.87 43.49
C ASP A 518 -34.39 6.89 42.05
N TYR A 519 -33.59 7.38 41.08
CA TYR A 519 -34.01 7.48 39.68
C TYR A 519 -33.75 6.21 38.85
N LEU A 520 -32.93 5.27 39.34
CA LEU A 520 -32.58 4.04 38.62
C LEU A 520 -33.32 2.84 39.21
N ASN A 521 -34.53 2.64 38.70
CA ASN A 521 -35.49 1.61 39.11
C ASN A 521 -35.03 0.16 38.76
N LEU A 522 -33.98 -0.32 39.44
CA LEU A 522 -33.40 -1.68 39.34
C LEU A 522 -34.38 -2.79 39.77
N ALA A 523 -35.47 -2.45 40.46
CA ALA A 523 -36.54 -3.37 40.82
C ALA A 523 -37.37 -3.86 39.61
N ALA A 524 -37.33 -3.15 38.48
CA ALA A 524 -37.98 -3.58 37.23
C ALA A 524 -37.21 -4.71 36.53
N LEU A 525 -35.88 -4.65 36.53
CA LEU A 525 -35.02 -5.67 35.90
C LEU A 525 -34.98 -6.99 36.69
N ALA A 526 -35.02 -6.94 38.02
CA ALA A 526 -34.97 -8.14 38.86
C ALA A 526 -36.21 -9.05 38.76
N ARG A 527 -37.37 -8.51 38.35
CA ARG A 527 -38.60 -9.29 38.10
C ARG A 527 -38.56 -10.10 36.81
N GLN A 528 -37.73 -9.70 35.84
CA GLN A 528 -37.65 -10.38 34.54
C GLN A 528 -36.75 -11.63 34.58
N THR A 529 -35.81 -11.69 35.53
CA THR A 529 -34.90 -12.83 35.75
C THR A 529 -35.54 -14.06 36.41
N ARG A 530 -36.65 -13.93 37.15
CA ARG A 530 -37.31 -15.08 37.83
C ARG A 530 -38.13 -16.00 36.90
N ARG A 531 -38.34 -15.64 35.63
CA ARG A 531 -39.09 -16.48 34.66
C ARG A 531 -38.22 -17.54 33.95
N ILE A 532 -36.90 -17.43 34.03
CA ILE A 532 -35.98 -18.36 33.35
C ILE A 532 -35.77 -19.63 34.16
N ASP A 533 -35.81 -19.56 35.50
CA ASP A 533 -35.64 -20.72 36.39
C ASP A 533 -36.80 -21.74 36.36
N THR A 534 -37.96 -21.37 35.81
CA THR A 534 -39.16 -22.23 35.76
C THR A 534 -39.29 -23.05 34.47
N LEU A 535 -38.38 -22.89 33.50
CA LEU A 535 -38.41 -23.65 32.25
C LEU A 535 -37.74 -25.03 32.45
N PRO A 536 -38.39 -26.15 32.07
CA PRO A 536 -37.71 -27.44 32.04
C PRO A 536 -36.51 -27.36 31.08
N LEU A 537 -35.36 -27.88 31.50
CA LEU A 537 -34.10 -27.78 30.76
C LEU A 537 -33.57 -26.34 30.59
N ALA A 538 -33.93 -25.39 31.45
CA ALA A 538 -33.40 -24.02 31.41
C ALA A 538 -31.86 -23.93 31.23
N PRO A 539 -31.04 -24.75 31.90
CA PRO A 539 -29.58 -24.82 31.65
C PRO A 539 -29.21 -25.10 30.19
N LEU A 540 -29.97 -25.98 29.51
CA LEU A 540 -29.75 -26.37 28.13
C LEU A 540 -30.14 -25.24 27.16
N TRP A 541 -31.24 -24.55 27.45
CA TRP A 541 -31.68 -23.39 26.65
C TRP A 541 -30.71 -22.22 26.75
N VAL A 542 -30.16 -21.96 27.93
CA VAL A 542 -29.12 -20.95 28.15
C VAL A 542 -27.86 -21.29 27.37
N LEU A 543 -27.44 -22.55 27.41
CA LEU A 543 -26.28 -23.03 26.66
C LEU A 543 -26.52 -22.93 25.14
N LEU A 544 -27.70 -23.31 24.67
CA LEU A 544 -28.07 -23.19 23.25
C LEU A 544 -28.09 -21.73 22.79
N ALA A 545 -28.67 -20.83 23.58
CA ALA A 545 -28.69 -19.40 23.29
C ALA A 545 -27.27 -18.81 23.26
N TYR A 546 -26.39 -19.23 24.19
CA TYR A 546 -24.98 -18.85 24.21
C TYR A 546 -24.28 -19.26 22.90
N VAL A 547 -24.43 -20.52 22.48
CA VAL A 547 -23.82 -21.05 21.27
C VAL A 547 -24.33 -20.32 20.03
N LEU A 548 -25.65 -20.12 19.92
CA LEU A 548 -26.25 -19.38 18.81
C LEU A 548 -25.75 -17.94 18.74
N ALA A 549 -25.68 -17.24 19.88
CA ALA A 549 -25.15 -15.89 19.96
C ALA A 549 -23.69 -15.80 19.49
N ALA A 550 -22.84 -16.73 19.92
CA ALA A 550 -21.44 -16.79 19.50
C ALA A 550 -21.29 -17.12 18.00
N VAL A 551 -22.14 -17.99 17.44
CA VAL A 551 -22.17 -18.30 16.00
C VAL A 551 -22.55 -17.07 15.17
N VAL A 552 -23.50 -16.25 15.66
CA VAL A 552 -23.91 -14.97 15.04
C VAL A 552 -22.90 -13.84 15.30
N SER A 553 -21.70 -14.18 15.80
CA SER A 553 -20.58 -13.26 16.04
C SER A 553 -20.82 -12.21 17.14
N ILE A 554 -21.69 -12.48 18.09
CA ILE A 554 -21.76 -11.69 19.34
C ILE A 554 -20.44 -11.89 20.10
N PRO A 555 -19.79 -10.81 20.61
CA PRO A 555 -18.53 -10.92 21.34
C PRO A 555 -18.61 -11.90 22.51
N VAL A 556 -17.76 -12.94 22.49
CA VAL A 556 -17.75 -14.00 23.51
C VAL A 556 -17.49 -13.46 24.92
N THR A 557 -16.74 -12.37 25.04
CA THR A 557 -16.48 -11.68 26.32
C THR A 557 -17.76 -11.14 26.95
N LEU A 558 -18.70 -10.65 26.14
CA LEU A 558 -20.01 -10.20 26.62
C LEU A 558 -20.80 -11.38 27.18
N LEU A 559 -20.83 -12.50 26.45
CA LEU A 559 -21.53 -13.72 26.87
C LEU A 559 -20.96 -14.28 28.19
N ILE A 560 -19.62 -14.31 28.33
CA ILE A 560 -18.92 -14.72 29.56
C ILE A 560 -19.31 -13.82 30.74
N ALA A 561 -19.30 -12.50 30.55
CA ALA A 561 -19.71 -11.56 31.60
C ALA A 561 -21.17 -11.77 31.97
N THR A 562 -22.08 -11.86 30.99
CA THR A 562 -23.52 -12.08 31.21
C THR A 562 -23.78 -13.36 32.01
N THR A 563 -23.10 -14.47 31.73
CA THR A 563 -23.28 -15.70 32.52
C THR A 563 -22.85 -15.53 33.97
N GLY A 564 -21.80 -14.74 34.24
CA GLY A 564 -21.38 -14.40 35.60
C GLY A 564 -22.37 -13.49 36.34
N LEU A 565 -22.99 -12.55 35.61
CA LEU A 565 -24.02 -11.66 36.14
C LEU A 565 -25.31 -12.41 36.51
N VAL A 566 -25.71 -13.38 35.67
CA VAL A 566 -26.99 -14.09 35.80
C VAL A 566 -26.92 -15.27 36.77
N PHE A 567 -25.88 -16.11 36.66
CA PHE A 567 -25.79 -17.38 37.40
C PHE A 567 -24.77 -17.34 38.57
N GLY A 568 -24.12 -16.20 38.78
CA GLY A 568 -23.11 -16.02 39.82
C GLY A 568 -21.76 -16.65 39.47
N ALA A 569 -20.78 -16.52 40.38
CA ALA A 569 -19.38 -16.86 40.06
C ALA A 569 -19.17 -18.35 39.73
N ALA A 570 -19.73 -19.26 40.53
CA ALA A 570 -19.51 -20.71 40.36
C ALA A 570 -20.24 -21.26 39.12
N TRP A 571 -21.57 -21.11 39.08
CA TRP A 571 -22.38 -21.61 37.98
C TRP A 571 -22.18 -20.81 36.69
N GLY A 572 -21.97 -19.49 36.77
CA GLY A 572 -21.62 -18.66 35.62
C GLY A 572 -20.30 -19.07 35.00
N SER A 573 -19.31 -19.49 35.80
CA SER A 573 -18.02 -19.99 35.29
C SER A 573 -18.21 -21.31 34.55
N PHE A 574 -19.01 -22.21 35.11
CA PHE A 574 -19.34 -23.49 34.49
C PHE A 574 -20.06 -23.29 33.14
N TYR A 575 -21.13 -22.48 33.10
CA TYR A 575 -21.87 -22.19 31.87
C TYR A 575 -21.05 -21.44 30.84
N ALA A 576 -20.20 -20.49 31.25
CA ALA A 576 -19.30 -19.77 30.35
C ALA A 576 -18.27 -20.71 29.70
N LEU A 577 -17.68 -21.61 30.48
CA LEU A 577 -16.67 -22.54 29.99
C LEU A 577 -17.26 -23.55 29.01
N ILE A 578 -18.36 -24.20 29.39
CA ILE A 578 -19.04 -25.19 28.54
C ILE A 578 -19.64 -24.49 27.30
N GLY A 579 -20.21 -23.30 27.45
CA GLY A 579 -20.74 -22.51 26.33
C GLY A 579 -19.66 -22.07 25.34
N THR A 580 -18.51 -21.60 25.84
CA THR A 580 -17.37 -21.23 25.00
C THR A 580 -16.83 -22.43 24.24
N LEU A 581 -16.66 -23.58 24.92
CA LEU A 581 -16.17 -24.81 24.29
C LEU A 581 -17.17 -25.36 23.26
N ALA A 582 -18.47 -25.39 23.58
CA ALA A 582 -19.50 -25.82 22.66
C ALA A 582 -19.58 -24.92 21.43
N ALA A 583 -19.53 -23.59 21.61
CA ALA A 583 -19.49 -22.64 20.51
C ALA A 583 -18.22 -22.78 19.66
N ALA A 584 -17.07 -23.01 20.30
CA ALA A 584 -15.81 -23.27 19.60
C ALA A 584 -15.89 -24.55 18.76
N ALA A 585 -16.46 -25.63 19.30
CA ALA A 585 -16.64 -26.88 18.57
C ALA A 585 -17.58 -26.72 17.37
N VAL A 586 -18.75 -26.08 17.56
CA VAL A 586 -19.73 -25.87 16.48
C VAL A 586 -19.16 -25.02 15.35
N THR A 587 -18.50 -23.91 15.69
CA THR A 587 -17.90 -23.02 14.69
C THR A 587 -16.66 -23.60 14.03
N TYR A 588 -15.90 -24.44 14.74
CA TYR A 588 -14.82 -25.25 14.16
C TYR A 588 -15.37 -26.25 13.13
N LEU A 589 -16.38 -27.05 13.51
CA LEU A 589 -16.98 -28.05 12.61
C LEU A 589 -17.63 -27.40 11.39
N LEU A 590 -18.21 -26.21 11.56
CA LEU A 590 -18.73 -25.42 10.45
C LEU A 590 -17.59 -25.00 9.49
N GLY A 591 -16.42 -24.66 10.02
CA GLY A 591 -15.23 -24.32 9.22
C GLY A 591 -14.66 -25.51 8.47
N GLU A 592 -14.61 -26.67 9.13
CA GLU A 592 -14.24 -27.95 8.53
C GLU A 592 -15.20 -28.32 7.39
N TRP A 593 -16.50 -28.19 7.61
CA TRP A 593 -17.55 -28.49 6.63
C TRP A 593 -17.55 -27.54 5.42
N LEU A 594 -17.36 -26.23 5.63
CA LEU A 594 -17.31 -25.22 4.56
C LEU A 594 -16.07 -25.36 3.66
N GLY A 595 -15.01 -25.98 4.17
CA GLY A 595 -13.76 -26.17 3.45
C GLY A 595 -12.93 -24.90 3.29
N ARG A 596 -11.64 -25.10 2.97
CA ARG A 596 -10.63 -24.02 2.91
C ARG A 596 -11.00 -22.88 1.98
N ASP A 597 -11.58 -23.18 0.82
CA ASP A 597 -11.81 -22.19 -0.24
C ASP A 597 -13.00 -21.26 0.03
N VAL A 598 -13.96 -21.68 0.86
CA VAL A 598 -15.11 -20.85 1.26
C VAL A 598 -14.73 -20.00 2.49
N VAL A 599 -14.06 -20.60 3.48
CA VAL A 599 -13.58 -19.87 4.67
C VAL A 599 -12.57 -18.80 4.27
N ARG A 600 -11.71 -19.04 3.27
CA ARG A 600 -10.81 -18.03 2.68
C ARG A 600 -11.54 -16.81 2.11
N ARG A 601 -12.73 -16.98 1.53
CA ARG A 601 -13.53 -15.88 0.96
C ARG A 601 -14.25 -15.07 2.02
N VAL A 602 -14.62 -15.69 3.15
CA VAL A 602 -15.38 -15.06 4.24
C VAL A 602 -14.46 -14.42 5.28
N ALA A 603 -13.31 -15.02 5.58
CA ALA A 603 -12.45 -14.62 6.69
C ALA A 603 -11.36 -13.58 6.32
N GLY A 604 -11.18 -13.28 5.04
CA GLY A 604 -10.22 -12.29 4.55
C GLY A 604 -8.74 -12.69 4.72
N ALA A 605 -7.84 -11.92 4.10
CA ALA A 605 -6.40 -12.24 3.99
C ALA A 605 -5.61 -12.28 5.31
N ARG A 606 -6.17 -11.87 6.46
CA ARG A 606 -5.53 -12.00 7.79
C ARG A 606 -5.27 -13.47 8.18
N VAL A 607 -6.05 -14.38 7.61
CA VAL A 607 -6.08 -15.79 7.98
C VAL A 607 -5.03 -16.64 7.24
N ASN A 608 -4.60 -16.20 6.05
CA ASN A 608 -3.60 -16.93 5.27
C ASN A 608 -2.26 -17.08 6.01
N LYS A 609 -1.94 -16.17 6.94
CA LYS A 609 -0.74 -16.25 7.78
C LYS A 609 -0.80 -17.34 8.85
N LEU A 610 -2.00 -17.84 9.21
CA LEU A 610 -2.19 -18.67 10.39
C LEU A 610 -2.16 -20.18 10.11
N SER A 611 -2.57 -20.59 8.90
CA SER A 611 -2.70 -22.02 8.56
C SER A 611 -1.35 -22.74 8.42
N GLU A 612 -0.31 -22.04 7.97
CA GLU A 612 0.95 -22.68 7.54
C GLU A 612 1.99 -22.84 8.67
N ARG A 613 2.01 -21.96 9.68
CA ARG A 613 2.96 -22.07 10.82
C ARG A 613 2.42 -22.86 12.01
N VAL A 614 1.11 -22.92 12.17
CA VAL A 614 0.45 -23.56 13.32
C VAL A 614 0.43 -25.08 13.21
N ALA A 615 0.58 -25.62 12.00
CA ALA A 615 0.49 -27.06 11.72
C ALA A 615 1.55 -27.94 12.41
N LYS A 616 2.66 -27.38 12.93
CA LYS A 616 3.73 -28.17 13.56
C LYS A 616 3.64 -28.28 15.09
N ARG A 617 2.77 -27.53 15.77
CA ARG A 617 2.56 -27.58 17.25
C ARG A 617 1.11 -27.27 17.65
N GLY A 618 0.16 -28.06 17.13
CA GLY A 618 -1.29 -27.82 17.18
C GLY A 618 -1.83 -27.26 18.50
N LEU A 619 -1.58 -27.93 19.64
CA LEU A 619 -2.07 -27.50 20.95
C LEU A 619 -1.51 -26.14 21.41
N VAL A 620 -0.18 -26.00 21.39
CA VAL A 620 0.53 -24.80 21.90
C VAL A 620 0.14 -23.57 21.09
N ALA A 621 0.00 -23.73 19.78
CA ALA A 621 -0.41 -22.65 18.91
C ALA A 621 -1.83 -22.15 19.22
N VAL A 622 -2.76 -23.07 19.51
CA VAL A 622 -4.13 -22.68 19.90
C VAL A 622 -4.14 -21.97 21.25
N VAL A 623 -3.36 -22.42 22.24
CA VAL A 623 -3.22 -21.71 23.52
C VAL A 623 -2.75 -20.27 23.32
N ILE A 624 -1.70 -20.07 22.53
CA ILE A 624 -1.15 -18.74 22.22
C ILE A 624 -2.20 -17.87 21.51
N LEU A 625 -2.92 -18.43 20.54
CA LEU A 625 -3.97 -17.73 19.79
C LEU A 625 -5.16 -17.28 20.64
N ARG A 626 -5.41 -17.94 21.77
CA ARG A 626 -6.49 -17.56 22.70
C ARG A 626 -6.07 -16.52 23.71
N ILE A 627 -4.78 -16.47 24.03
CA ILE A 627 -4.20 -15.46 24.92
C ILE A 627 -3.98 -14.15 24.15
N LEU A 628 -3.65 -14.23 22.86
CA LEU A 628 -3.40 -13.06 22.01
C LEU A 628 -4.66 -12.64 21.22
N PRO A 629 -5.02 -11.35 21.19
CA PRO A 629 -6.22 -10.85 20.52
C PRO A 629 -6.01 -10.67 19.02
N VAL A 630 -5.70 -11.76 18.31
CA VAL A 630 -5.31 -11.72 16.88
C VAL A 630 -6.52 -11.60 15.94
N ALA A 631 -7.66 -12.18 16.30
CA ALA A 631 -8.89 -12.12 15.51
C ALA A 631 -10.15 -12.44 16.35
N PRO A 632 -11.36 -12.08 15.88
CA PRO A 632 -12.62 -12.44 16.53
C PRO A 632 -12.78 -13.95 16.76
N PHE A 633 -13.42 -14.32 17.87
CA PHE A 633 -13.59 -15.70 18.33
C PHE A 633 -14.10 -16.66 17.24
N THR A 634 -15.19 -16.29 16.57
CA THR A 634 -15.84 -17.08 15.51
C THR A 634 -14.93 -17.30 14.30
N ILE A 635 -14.16 -16.28 13.92
CA ILE A 635 -13.23 -16.34 12.79
C ILE A 635 -12.09 -17.31 13.10
N VAL A 636 -11.46 -17.20 14.28
CA VAL A 636 -10.38 -18.11 14.70
C VAL A 636 -10.84 -19.57 14.64
N ASN A 637 -12.08 -19.86 15.04
CA ASN A 637 -12.63 -21.21 15.10
C ASN A 637 -12.90 -21.78 13.69
N LEU A 638 -13.57 -21.01 12.83
CA LEU A 638 -13.83 -21.38 11.43
C LEU A 638 -12.53 -21.70 10.68
N VAL A 639 -11.51 -20.88 10.92
CA VAL A 639 -10.19 -21.03 10.32
C VAL A 639 -9.46 -22.25 10.83
N ALA A 640 -9.50 -22.47 12.14
CA ALA A 640 -8.89 -23.64 12.76
C ALA A 640 -9.51 -24.93 12.20
N GLY A 641 -10.84 -24.96 12.04
CA GLY A 641 -11.58 -26.07 11.44
C GLY A 641 -11.28 -26.30 9.96
N ALA A 642 -11.10 -25.23 9.19
CA ALA A 642 -10.66 -25.34 7.80
C ALA A 642 -9.17 -25.73 7.66
N SER A 643 -8.37 -25.65 8.72
CA SER A 643 -6.92 -25.89 8.72
C SER A 643 -6.54 -27.31 9.16
N MET A 644 -5.24 -27.67 9.14
CA MET A 644 -4.73 -28.98 9.57
C MET A 644 -4.66 -29.18 11.11
N ILE A 645 -5.38 -28.38 11.91
CA ILE A 645 -5.34 -28.49 13.38
C ILE A 645 -6.35 -29.55 13.79
N GLY A 646 -5.96 -30.57 14.56
CA GLY A 646 -6.93 -31.56 15.04
C GLY A 646 -7.91 -30.97 16.07
N LEU A 647 -9.18 -31.37 16.02
CA LEU A 647 -10.23 -30.94 16.95
C LEU A 647 -9.81 -31.09 18.43
N ARG A 648 -9.12 -32.19 18.78
CA ARG A 648 -8.62 -32.43 20.14
C ARG A 648 -7.66 -31.33 20.61
N ASP A 649 -6.68 -31.00 19.80
CA ASP A 649 -5.66 -29.98 20.12
C ASP A 649 -6.29 -28.59 20.17
N PHE A 650 -7.26 -28.33 19.30
CA PHE A 650 -8.02 -27.09 19.28
C PHE A 650 -8.88 -26.91 20.55
N MET A 651 -9.58 -27.96 20.98
CA MET A 651 -10.44 -27.93 22.16
C MET A 651 -9.64 -27.81 23.46
N LEU A 652 -8.57 -28.59 23.60
CA LEU A 652 -7.66 -28.50 24.76
C LEU A 652 -6.94 -27.15 24.79
N GLY A 653 -6.49 -26.66 23.64
CA GLY A 653 -5.83 -25.35 23.56
C GLY A 653 -6.78 -24.20 23.88
N THR A 654 -8.05 -24.32 23.48
CA THR A 654 -9.10 -23.35 23.81
C THR A 654 -9.44 -23.35 25.30
N LEU A 655 -9.56 -24.54 25.91
CA LEU A 655 -9.77 -24.68 27.35
C LEU A 655 -8.63 -24.06 28.15
N ILE A 656 -7.37 -24.38 27.82
CA ILE A 656 -6.20 -23.87 28.55
C ILE A 656 -6.01 -22.37 28.32
N GLY A 657 -6.18 -21.90 27.08
CA GLY A 657 -5.95 -20.51 26.72
C GLY A 657 -7.03 -19.53 27.19
N MET A 658 -8.30 -19.96 27.25
CA MET A 658 -9.41 -19.09 27.69
C MET A 658 -9.88 -19.36 29.11
N GLY A 659 -9.66 -20.55 29.66
CA GLY A 659 -10.19 -20.98 30.96
C GLY A 659 -9.88 -20.02 32.11
N PRO A 660 -8.60 -19.68 32.37
CA PRO A 660 -8.25 -18.75 33.44
C PRO A 660 -8.90 -17.36 33.28
N GLY A 661 -8.95 -16.84 32.05
CA GLY A 661 -9.58 -15.57 31.74
C GLY A 661 -11.09 -15.58 31.94
N ILE A 662 -11.77 -16.69 31.61
CA ILE A 662 -13.20 -16.89 31.84
C ILE A 662 -13.52 -16.85 33.33
N LEU A 663 -12.79 -17.62 34.15
CA LEU A 663 -12.99 -17.67 35.60
C LEU A 663 -12.83 -16.29 36.24
N LEU A 664 -11.79 -15.56 35.86
CA LEU A 664 -11.52 -14.21 36.37
C LEU A 664 -12.58 -13.20 35.92
N THR A 665 -13.00 -13.25 34.66
CA THR A 665 -14.02 -12.35 34.10
C THR A 665 -15.38 -12.58 34.77
N VAL A 666 -15.76 -13.85 34.98
CA VAL A 666 -17.00 -14.21 35.65
C VAL A 666 -16.95 -13.80 37.13
N ALA A 667 -15.86 -14.08 37.84
CA ALA A 667 -15.69 -13.67 39.22
C ALA A 667 -15.75 -12.15 39.37
N PHE A 668 -15.10 -11.41 38.47
CA PHE A 668 -15.16 -9.95 38.42
C PHE A 668 -16.59 -9.44 38.16
N ALA A 669 -17.27 -9.97 37.14
CA ALA A 669 -18.64 -9.57 36.80
C ALA A 669 -19.63 -9.84 37.94
N HIS A 670 -19.51 -11.00 38.59
CA HIS A 670 -20.30 -11.34 39.77
C HIS A 670 -20.04 -10.38 40.94
N GLN A 671 -18.76 -10.12 41.24
CA GLN A 671 -18.36 -9.23 42.33
C GLN A 671 -18.76 -7.78 42.07
N LEU A 672 -18.76 -7.34 40.80
CA LEU A 672 -19.21 -6.01 40.39
C LEU A 672 -20.69 -5.80 40.76
N VAL A 673 -21.55 -6.76 40.43
CA VAL A 673 -22.98 -6.69 40.79
C VAL A 673 -23.20 -6.82 42.29
N ALA A 674 -22.45 -7.70 42.96
CA ALA A 674 -22.53 -7.83 44.42
C ALA A 674 -22.16 -6.52 45.12
N SER A 675 -21.15 -5.81 44.63
CA SER A 675 -20.71 -4.51 45.16
C SER A 675 -21.71 -3.39 44.86
N LEU A 676 -22.41 -3.45 43.73
CA LEU A 676 -23.48 -2.50 43.38
C LEU A 676 -24.78 -2.76 44.18
N ARG A 677 -25.09 -4.02 44.51
CA ARG A 677 -26.30 -4.39 45.27
C ARG A 677 -26.12 -4.25 46.78
N HIS A 678 -24.92 -4.53 47.29
CA HIS A 678 -24.56 -4.43 48.70
C HIS A 678 -23.21 -3.71 48.84
N PRO A 679 -23.21 -2.37 48.74
CA PRO A 679 -21.99 -1.57 48.81
C PRO A 679 -21.43 -1.60 50.25
N THR A 680 -20.36 -2.37 50.47
CA THR A 680 -19.65 -2.46 51.74
C THR A 680 -18.16 -2.31 51.48
N ALA A 681 -17.39 -1.84 52.46
CA ALA A 681 -15.93 -1.73 52.32
C ALA A 681 -15.28 -3.07 51.96
N GLY A 682 -15.85 -4.19 52.43
CA GLY A 682 -15.41 -5.54 52.09
C GLY A 682 -15.69 -5.92 50.63
N SER A 683 -16.86 -5.58 50.07
CA SER A 683 -17.20 -5.95 48.68
C SER A 683 -16.33 -5.20 47.66
N PHE A 684 -16.03 -3.92 47.90
CA PHE A 684 -15.08 -3.14 47.11
C PHE A 684 -13.63 -3.61 47.30
N GLY A 685 -13.23 -4.03 48.50
CA GLY A 685 -11.92 -4.62 48.77
C GLY A 685 -11.65 -5.89 47.95
N VAL A 686 -12.65 -6.77 47.82
CA VAL A 686 -12.57 -7.98 46.99
C VAL A 686 -12.47 -7.62 45.50
N LEU A 687 -13.22 -6.62 45.02
CA LEU A 687 -13.17 -6.16 43.63
C LEU A 687 -11.78 -5.60 43.27
N ILE A 688 -11.20 -4.78 44.15
CA ILE A 688 -9.83 -4.25 44.03
C ILE A 688 -8.82 -5.39 44.06
N GLY A 689 -8.99 -6.37 44.95
CA GLY A 689 -8.14 -7.57 45.02
C GLY A 689 -8.12 -8.38 43.72
N ILE A 690 -9.29 -8.62 43.11
CA ILE A 690 -9.40 -9.31 41.81
C ILE A 690 -8.70 -8.49 40.71
N GLY A 691 -8.86 -7.16 40.72
CA GLY A 691 -8.17 -6.26 39.79
C GLY A 691 -6.64 -6.32 39.93
N VAL A 692 -6.12 -6.33 41.17
CA VAL A 692 -4.68 -6.45 41.45
C VAL A 692 -4.13 -7.80 41.00
N VAL A 693 -4.85 -8.91 41.23
CA VAL A 693 -4.46 -10.25 40.77
C VAL A 693 -4.39 -10.32 39.25
N LEU A 694 -5.36 -9.72 38.54
CA LEU A 694 -5.35 -9.64 37.07
C LEU A 694 -4.12 -8.90 36.53
N VAL A 695 -3.74 -7.80 37.16
CA VAL A 695 -2.53 -7.03 36.83
C VAL A 695 -1.27 -7.85 37.14
N ALA A 696 -1.20 -8.49 38.30
CA ALA A 696 -0.05 -9.28 38.73
C ALA A 696 0.21 -10.49 37.82
N VAL A 697 -0.83 -11.26 37.46
CA VAL A 697 -0.73 -12.40 36.53
C VAL A 697 -0.23 -11.94 35.16
N SER A 698 -0.70 -10.79 34.69
CA SER A 698 -0.27 -10.20 33.41
C SER A 698 1.22 -9.82 33.43
N VAL A 699 1.71 -9.23 34.53
CA VAL A 699 3.14 -8.89 34.72
C VAL A 699 4.00 -10.15 34.82
N LEU A 700 3.49 -11.21 35.47
CA LEU A 700 4.21 -12.48 35.63
C LEU A 700 4.35 -13.22 34.30
N LEU A 701 3.30 -13.25 33.47
CA LEU A 701 3.35 -13.80 32.12
C LEU A 701 4.39 -13.08 31.25
N GLN A 702 4.47 -11.75 31.36
CA GLN A 702 5.46 -10.95 30.63
C GLN A 702 6.91 -11.29 31.05
N ARG A 703 7.16 -11.48 32.35
CA ARG A 703 8.49 -11.87 32.84
C ARG A 703 8.89 -13.27 32.38
N PHE A 704 7.94 -14.19 32.28
CA PHE A 704 8.20 -15.56 31.84
C PHE A 704 8.49 -15.64 30.34
N LEU A 705 7.72 -14.90 29.52
CA LEU A 705 7.93 -14.81 28.08
C LEU A 705 9.23 -14.09 27.72
N GLY A 706 9.55 -12.97 28.39
CA GLY A 706 10.79 -12.22 28.15
C GLY A 706 12.07 -12.93 28.64
N ARG A 707 11.97 -13.89 29.58
CA ARG A 707 13.12 -14.73 29.97
C ARG A 707 13.51 -15.75 28.90
N LYS A 708 12.52 -16.25 28.16
CA LYS A 708 12.73 -17.24 27.10
C LYS A 708 13.36 -16.61 25.86
N GLU A 709 12.92 -15.40 25.49
CA GLU A 709 13.54 -14.61 24.40
C GLU A 709 15.02 -14.34 24.66
N ARG A 710 15.39 -13.96 25.89
CA ARG A 710 16.81 -13.73 26.28
C ARG A 710 17.66 -15.00 26.25
N ALA A 711 17.07 -16.17 26.52
CA ALA A 711 17.77 -17.45 26.43
C ALA A 711 18.02 -17.84 24.96
N GLU A 712 17.02 -17.63 24.09
CA GLU A 712 17.13 -17.87 22.65
C GLU A 712 18.10 -16.89 21.96
N GLU A 713 18.18 -15.63 22.41
CA GLU A 713 19.20 -14.66 21.99
C GLU A 713 20.62 -15.08 22.40
N GLY A 714 20.78 -15.62 23.61
CA GLY A 714 22.06 -16.13 24.09
C GLY A 714 22.59 -17.33 23.30
N GLU A 715 21.70 -18.23 22.85
CA GLU A 715 22.06 -19.35 21.97
C GLU A 715 22.44 -18.89 20.56
N ARG A 716 21.71 -17.91 19.98
CA ARG A 716 22.05 -17.34 18.67
C ARG A 716 23.40 -16.64 18.67
N ARG A 717 23.75 -15.96 19.77
CA ARG A 717 25.06 -15.31 19.95
C ARG A 717 26.19 -16.34 19.99
N ARG A 718 26.01 -17.43 20.73
CA ARG A 718 26.98 -18.55 20.80
C ARG A 718 27.17 -19.26 19.46
N GLN A 719 26.11 -19.41 18.66
CA GLN A 719 26.20 -19.99 17.33
C GLN A 719 26.93 -19.07 16.33
N ARG A 720 26.74 -17.75 16.45
CA ARG A 720 27.44 -16.74 15.64
C ARG A 720 28.94 -16.68 15.94
N ASP A 721 29.32 -16.84 17.21
CA ASP A 721 30.73 -16.82 17.65
C ASP A 721 31.50 -18.11 17.29
N ALA A 722 30.79 -19.22 17.04
CA ALA A 722 31.37 -20.51 16.66
C ALA A 722 31.66 -20.65 15.15
N GLN A 723 31.32 -19.66 14.33
CA GLN A 723 31.43 -19.72 12.87
C GLN A 723 32.84 -19.28 12.38
N PRO A 724 33.46 -20.02 11.43
CA PRO A 724 34.82 -19.76 10.98
C PRO A 724 34.97 -18.42 10.25
N PRO A 725 36.17 -17.81 10.22
CA PRO A 725 36.36 -16.38 9.93
C PRO A 725 35.94 -15.92 8.52
N HIS A 726 35.86 -16.83 7.55
CA HIS A 726 35.54 -16.53 6.16
C HIS A 726 34.02 -16.38 5.89
N GLU A 727 33.16 -16.74 6.83
CA GLU A 727 31.70 -16.51 6.77
C GLU A 727 31.25 -15.31 7.63
N ARG A 728 32.19 -14.61 8.29
CA ARG A 728 31.86 -13.39 9.04
C ARG A 728 31.74 -12.23 8.06
N VAL A 729 30.51 -11.85 7.74
CA VAL A 729 30.23 -10.55 7.09
C VAL A 729 30.79 -9.45 8.00
N VAL A 730 31.70 -8.64 7.45
CA VAL A 730 32.41 -7.57 8.15
C VAL A 730 31.44 -6.40 8.33
N ASP A 731 30.83 -6.30 9.51
CA ASP A 731 30.25 -5.05 10.01
C ASP A 731 31.42 -4.15 10.42
N VAL A 732 31.67 -3.06 9.69
CA VAL A 732 32.66 -2.04 10.08
C VAL A 732 32.08 -1.24 11.25
N GLU A 733 32.40 -1.66 12.46
CA GLU A 733 32.18 -0.89 13.68
C GLU A 733 33.21 0.27 13.71
N VAL A 734 32.76 1.50 13.45
CA VAL A 734 33.58 2.70 13.66
C VAL A 734 33.59 3.00 15.17
N GLU A 735 34.66 2.62 15.86
CA GLU A 735 34.94 3.04 17.24
C GLU A 735 35.19 4.56 17.30
N ALA A 736 34.37 5.27 18.07
CA ALA A 736 34.64 6.65 18.46
C ALA A 736 35.68 6.68 19.61
N PRO A 737 36.66 7.62 19.61
CA PRO A 737 37.64 7.68 20.69
C PRO A 737 37.01 8.23 21.97
N LYS A 738 37.21 7.51 23.08
CA LYS A 738 36.93 7.99 24.44
C LYS A 738 38.15 8.76 24.95
N GLU A 739 38.07 10.09 24.97
CA GLU A 739 39.00 10.91 25.75
C GLU A 739 38.58 10.99 27.23
N ALA A 740 39.59 10.93 28.07
CA ALA A 740 39.53 10.79 29.51
C ALA A 740 39.29 12.13 30.22
N ALA A 741 38.25 12.20 31.05
CA ALA A 741 38.14 13.18 32.12
C ALA A 741 38.74 12.57 33.40
N ARG A 742 39.93 13.02 33.80
CA ARG A 742 40.47 12.88 35.16
C ARG A 742 40.65 14.26 35.77
N GLU A 743 39.84 14.50 36.80
CA GLU A 743 40.06 15.28 38.03
C GLU A 743 41.17 16.35 38.03
N VAL A 744 40.77 17.61 38.28
CA VAL A 744 41.27 18.41 39.41
C VAL A 744 40.14 19.38 39.86
N SER A 745 39.66 19.22 41.08
CA SER A 745 39.14 20.34 41.91
C SER A 745 39.97 20.37 43.20
N PRO A 746 40.32 21.56 43.71
CA PRO A 746 40.94 21.70 45.03
C PRO A 746 39.98 21.38 46.18
#